data_AF-A0A966F3W2-F1
#
_entry.id   AF-A0A966F3W2-F1
#
_cell.length_a   1.000
_cell.length_b   1.000
_cell.length_c   1.000
_cell.angle_alpha   90.00
_cell.angle_beta   90.00
_cell.angle_gamma   90.00
#
_symmetry.space_group_name_H-M   'P 1'
#
loop_
_entity.id
_entity.type
_entity.pdbx_description
1 polymer ?
#
loop_
_entity_poly.entity_id
_entity_poly.type
_entity_poly.pdbx_seq_one_letter_code
_entity_poly.pdbx_strand_id
1 'polypeptide(L)'
;MSTLEIFFRDLLEKKEVIINPFDDITFGNFWYEKPVTEDVNSIHHDAIIQTEKQLKLLKKDALHLTKTLLLIGDAGCGKSNLLGRLKKQLNDEAFFVYIQPIEDYNYFWRHTLQYTIASLMQIPEGETDSQLRLWLKGLPVFENQNLWQKILGEKKTFISHLKKSYPAGIFENKKFFGILYELAKDNYDLACEWLAGEDLDEEDLGILGVNKSIDSEKFARGILNNFGRIADATKPIILCFDQIERAFSSVFNFNTTFHNERLVNFLIIISAVRDNWQTFKKTMIQSELARINQTITLEDITIEEAEKLWINRLKPLHLQCNLKLDSDIAPLHKQILIDNAPGDHINLREALNLGGGKFQEYIDSIIVTPPSNFFLDIWKKTFTENQEKINSLIQFSDEEFIEMLKYCLSCLSVENINSKFLSGVTKTKSFSYEYPNLKEKIGIIWSNNRNGKSFYTLMEASEFAIRNNLCEKLIFIRSAGVGTKGTQAFDLYNKLFKPLSDKYKHYKPTIEDLQYLKTYHKLAKDALAGELIIEFKTVTLPELNQLMRDYQILNNCNLLVNLKLVKFTPDLGILKQTIVSIIKDKSIMKIQDLYLEVNNILTNYFIPKYYCNSAIYSLCKTTSFIKIKNPKDAPDNYILEYKI
;
A
#
# COMPACT_ATOMS: atom_id res chain seq x y z
N MET A 1 -42.20 7.83 15.58
CA MET A 1 -40.77 8.01 15.86
C MET A 1 -40.25 6.66 16.29
N SER A 2 -39.35 6.06 15.52
CA SER A 2 -38.78 4.77 15.91
C SER A 2 -37.86 4.94 17.12
N THR A 3 -37.63 3.86 17.86
CA THR A 3 -36.71 3.84 19.01
C THR A 3 -35.33 4.40 18.67
N LEU A 4 -34.79 4.04 17.50
CA LEU A 4 -33.51 4.53 16.99
C LEU A 4 -33.54 6.02 16.64
N GLU A 5 -34.66 6.53 16.12
CA GLU A 5 -34.78 7.95 15.80
C GLU A 5 -34.64 8.82 17.06
N ILE A 6 -35.22 8.40 18.19
CA ILE A 6 -35.08 9.09 19.48
C ILE A 6 -33.62 9.04 19.96
N PHE A 7 -32.99 7.87 19.88
CA PHE A 7 -31.57 7.69 20.26
C PHE A 7 -30.64 8.59 19.43
N PHE A 8 -30.78 8.61 18.11
CA PHE A 8 -29.94 9.46 17.26
C PHE A 8 -30.19 10.95 17.50
N ARG A 9 -31.44 11.38 17.74
CA ARG A 9 -31.73 12.77 18.11
C ARG A 9 -31.06 13.16 19.43
N ASP A 10 -31.06 12.29 20.45
CA ASP A 10 -30.37 12.53 21.72
C ASP A 10 -28.83 12.63 21.55
N LEU A 11 -28.23 11.74 20.75
CA LEU A 11 -26.80 11.84 20.41
C LEU A 11 -26.45 13.18 19.74
N LEU A 12 -27.32 13.64 18.83
CA LEU A 12 -27.13 14.90 18.11
C LEU A 12 -27.30 16.11 19.01
N GLU A 13 -28.26 16.10 19.93
CA GLU A 13 -28.42 17.14 20.96
C GLU A 13 -27.15 17.25 21.83
N LYS A 14 -26.50 16.12 22.10
CA LYS A 14 -25.21 16.03 22.82
C LYS A 14 -23.99 16.36 21.95
N LYS A 15 -24.17 16.63 20.66
CA LYS A 15 -23.11 16.87 19.65
C LYS A 15 -22.15 15.69 19.49
N GLU A 16 -22.62 14.47 19.71
CA GLU A 16 -21.84 13.27 19.46
C GLU A 16 -21.84 12.92 17.96
N VAL A 17 -20.72 12.37 17.47
CA VAL A 17 -20.57 11.98 16.06
C VAL A 17 -21.21 10.62 15.86
N ILE A 18 -22.20 10.54 14.97
CA ILE A 18 -22.78 9.27 14.54
C ILE A 18 -21.88 8.67 13.46
N ILE A 19 -21.20 7.57 13.79
CA ILE A 19 -20.34 6.85 12.86
C ILE A 19 -21.20 5.85 12.09
N ASN A 20 -21.07 5.82 10.76
CA ASN A 20 -21.73 4.79 9.97
C ASN A 20 -21.06 3.43 10.25
N PRO A 21 -21.81 2.42 10.74
CA PRO A 21 -21.25 1.12 11.13
C PRO A 21 -20.65 0.33 9.95
N PHE A 22 -20.90 0.77 8.72
CA PHE A 22 -20.40 0.18 7.49
C PHE A 22 -19.20 0.93 6.89
N ASP A 23 -18.70 2.02 7.47
CA ASP A 23 -17.54 2.75 6.91
C ASP A 23 -16.19 2.06 7.17
N ASP A 24 -16.16 1.04 8.05
CA ASP A 24 -14.93 0.30 8.39
C ASP A 24 -14.71 -0.93 7.48
N ILE A 25 -14.52 -0.67 6.19
CA ILE A 25 -14.29 -1.69 5.15
C ILE A 25 -12.91 -1.46 4.51
N THR A 26 -11.84 -1.58 5.28
CA THR A 26 -10.51 -1.79 4.69
C THR A 26 -10.20 -3.29 4.74
N PHE A 27 -10.20 -3.92 3.56
CA PHE A 27 -9.78 -5.30 3.35
C PHE A 27 -8.56 -5.31 2.44
N GLY A 28 -7.57 -6.17 2.74
CA GLY A 28 -6.23 -6.09 2.15
C GLY A 28 -5.18 -6.73 3.06
N ASN A 29 -4.07 -6.02 3.36
CA ASN A 29 -2.98 -6.59 4.16
C ASN A 29 -3.39 -6.81 5.62
N PHE A 30 -3.64 -8.08 5.97
CA PHE A 30 -4.10 -8.52 7.28
C PHE A 30 -3.13 -8.22 8.44
N TRP A 31 -1.88 -7.81 8.19
CA TRP A 31 -0.98 -7.33 9.25
C TRP A 31 -1.30 -5.91 9.72
N TYR A 32 -1.98 -5.16 8.86
CA TYR A 32 -2.20 -3.74 9.03
C TYR A 32 -3.68 -3.42 9.23
N GLU A 33 -4.58 -4.35 8.92
CA GLU A 33 -6.01 -4.11 9.06
C GLU A 33 -6.50 -4.29 10.49
N LYS A 34 -7.47 -3.45 10.88
CA LYS A 34 -8.14 -3.60 12.16
C LYS A 34 -8.93 -4.92 12.15
N PRO A 35 -8.81 -5.76 13.17
CA PRO A 35 -9.60 -6.98 13.25
C PRO A 35 -11.08 -6.62 13.26
N VAL A 36 -11.85 -7.14 12.30
CA VAL A 36 -13.31 -7.02 12.29
C VAL A 36 -13.83 -7.70 13.56
N THR A 37 -14.58 -6.96 14.37
CA THR A 37 -14.92 -7.35 15.75
C THR A 37 -15.77 -8.62 15.82
N GLU A 38 -16.57 -8.96 14.80
CA GLU A 38 -17.30 -10.24 14.71
C GLU A 38 -17.49 -10.67 13.25
N ASP A 39 -16.85 -11.78 12.85
CA ASP A 39 -16.96 -12.36 11.50
C ASP A 39 -18.18 -13.29 11.38
N VAL A 40 -18.72 -13.46 10.17
CA VAL A 40 -19.81 -14.41 9.89
C VAL A 40 -19.19 -15.75 9.49
N ASN A 41 -19.12 -16.67 10.46
CA ASN A 41 -18.39 -17.94 10.30
C ASN A 41 -18.78 -18.78 9.07
N SER A 42 -20.03 -18.68 8.59
CA SER A 42 -20.50 -19.44 7.43
C SER A 42 -19.94 -18.94 6.10
N ILE A 43 -19.67 -17.63 5.99
CA ILE A 43 -19.08 -17.04 4.78
C ILE A 43 -17.75 -17.74 4.51
N HIS A 44 -17.58 -18.29 3.31
CA HIS A 44 -16.37 -18.99 2.85
C HIS A 44 -15.87 -20.11 3.77
N HIS A 45 -16.74 -20.71 4.60
CA HIS A 45 -16.35 -21.74 5.55
C HIS A 45 -15.67 -22.95 4.86
N ASP A 46 -16.19 -23.37 3.71
CA ASP A 46 -15.62 -24.46 2.92
C ASP A 46 -14.19 -24.15 2.43
N ALA A 47 -13.90 -22.88 2.12
CA ALA A 47 -12.56 -22.45 1.70
C ALA A 47 -11.55 -22.58 2.86
N ILE A 48 -11.98 -22.28 4.09
CA ILE A 48 -11.19 -22.47 5.31
C ILE A 48 -10.90 -23.96 5.52
N ILE A 49 -11.93 -24.81 5.50
CA ILE A 49 -11.77 -26.26 5.66
C ILE A 49 -10.81 -26.83 4.62
N GLN A 50 -10.93 -26.41 3.37
CA GLN A 50 -10.04 -26.86 2.29
C GLN A 50 -8.59 -26.39 2.51
N THR A 51 -8.39 -25.16 2.99
CA THR A 51 -7.06 -24.63 3.31
C THR A 51 -6.44 -25.40 4.48
N GLU A 52 -7.18 -25.62 5.56
CA GLU A 52 -6.76 -26.44 6.69
C GLU A 52 -6.36 -27.85 6.27
N LYS A 53 -7.17 -28.48 5.40
CA LYS A 53 -6.88 -29.82 4.89
C LYS A 53 -5.53 -29.84 4.19
N GLN A 54 -5.20 -28.83 3.41
CA GLN A 54 -3.95 -28.75 2.66
C GLN A 54 -2.75 -28.46 3.57
N LEU A 55 -2.93 -27.63 4.60
CA LEU A 55 -1.94 -27.43 5.66
C LEU A 55 -1.67 -28.73 6.44
N LYS A 56 -2.73 -29.48 6.79
CA LYS A 56 -2.63 -30.80 7.45
C LYS A 56 -1.92 -31.82 6.54
N LEU A 57 -2.16 -31.80 5.22
CA LEU A 57 -1.45 -32.64 4.26
C LEU A 57 0.04 -32.27 4.17
N LEU A 58 0.39 -30.97 4.14
CA LEU A 58 1.77 -30.50 4.18
C LEU A 58 2.50 -30.97 5.45
N LYS A 59 1.86 -30.88 6.61
CA LYS A 59 2.43 -31.31 7.90
C LYS A 59 2.60 -32.83 8.01
N LYS A 60 1.74 -33.61 7.36
CA LYS A 60 1.82 -35.09 7.36
C LYS A 60 2.76 -35.66 6.29
N ASP A 61 3.07 -34.87 5.27
CA ASP A 61 4.01 -35.27 4.22
C ASP A 61 5.41 -35.42 4.81
N ALA A 62 5.98 -36.63 4.75
CA ALA A 62 7.31 -36.92 5.31
C ALA A 62 8.43 -36.09 4.68
N LEU A 63 8.21 -35.54 3.48
CA LEU A 63 9.15 -34.65 2.79
C LEU A 63 8.73 -33.17 2.90
N HIS A 64 7.64 -32.88 3.61
CA HIS A 64 7.07 -31.54 3.78
C HIS A 64 6.98 -30.75 2.47
N LEU A 65 6.62 -31.42 1.36
CA LEU A 65 6.65 -30.79 0.04
C LEU A 65 5.63 -29.67 -0.05
N THR A 66 6.10 -28.52 -0.53
CA THR A 66 5.28 -27.31 -0.72
C THR A 66 3.94 -27.65 -1.37
N LYS A 67 2.86 -27.07 -0.85
CA LYS A 67 1.52 -27.14 -1.46
C LYS A 67 1.11 -25.76 -1.95
N THR A 68 0.35 -25.70 -3.04
CA THR A 68 -0.14 -24.46 -3.64
C THR A 68 -1.65 -24.47 -3.79
N LEU A 69 -2.30 -23.45 -3.25
CA LEU A 69 -3.72 -23.20 -3.35
C LEU A 69 -3.94 -22.00 -4.28
N LEU A 70 -4.82 -22.17 -5.26
CA LEU A 70 -5.33 -21.07 -6.05
C LEU A 70 -6.71 -20.69 -5.52
N LEU A 71 -6.83 -19.47 -4.99
CA LEU A 71 -8.07 -18.89 -4.50
C LEU A 71 -8.63 -17.95 -5.57
N ILE A 72 -9.74 -18.33 -6.20
CA ILE A 72 -10.40 -17.53 -7.24
C ILE A 72 -11.75 -17.01 -6.78
N GLY A 73 -12.11 -15.80 -7.18
CA GLY A 73 -13.43 -15.25 -6.91
C GLY A 73 -13.57 -13.85 -7.49
N ASP A 74 -14.79 -13.36 -7.60
CA ASP A 74 -15.06 -12.06 -8.22
C ASP A 74 -14.52 -10.91 -7.38
N ALA A 75 -14.38 -9.72 -7.96
CA ALA A 75 -13.95 -8.55 -7.21
C ALA A 75 -14.94 -8.32 -6.05
N GLY A 76 -14.43 -8.01 -4.85
CA GLY A 76 -15.29 -7.77 -3.68
C GLY A 76 -15.89 -9.01 -3.00
N CYS A 77 -15.69 -10.23 -3.49
CA CYS A 77 -16.28 -11.41 -2.87
C CYS A 77 -15.70 -11.78 -1.48
N GLY A 78 -14.65 -11.10 -1.00
CA GLY A 78 -14.08 -11.33 0.33
C GLY A 78 -12.78 -12.15 0.39
N LYS A 79 -11.99 -12.21 -0.70
CA LYS A 79 -10.69 -12.91 -0.74
C LYS A 79 -9.73 -12.42 0.37
N SER A 80 -9.49 -11.11 0.47
CA SER A 80 -8.58 -10.55 1.49
C SER A 80 -9.11 -10.73 2.91
N ASN A 81 -10.45 -10.64 3.10
CA ASN A 81 -11.08 -10.98 4.38
C ASN A 81 -10.83 -12.45 4.76
N LEU A 82 -10.99 -13.38 3.81
CA LEU A 82 -10.68 -14.80 4.03
C LEU A 82 -9.20 -15.00 4.42
N LEU A 83 -8.25 -14.29 3.80
CA LEU A 83 -6.84 -14.37 4.19
C LEU A 83 -6.63 -13.92 5.64
N GLY A 84 -7.28 -12.85 6.07
CA GLY A 84 -7.26 -12.39 7.47
C GLY A 84 -7.85 -13.43 8.43
N ARG A 85 -8.96 -14.07 8.06
CA ARG A 85 -9.58 -15.15 8.84
C ARG A 85 -8.68 -16.38 8.95
N LEU A 86 -8.06 -16.80 7.85
CA LEU A 86 -7.09 -17.89 7.83
C LEU A 86 -5.92 -17.57 8.76
N LYS A 87 -5.39 -16.35 8.71
CA LYS A 87 -4.33 -15.89 9.62
C LYS A 87 -4.77 -16.00 11.07
N LYS A 88 -5.98 -15.56 11.42
CA LYS A 88 -6.50 -15.65 12.79
C LYS A 88 -6.68 -17.09 13.26
N GLN A 89 -7.30 -17.94 12.43
CA GLN A 89 -7.65 -19.31 12.81
C GLN A 89 -6.46 -20.26 12.84
N LEU A 90 -5.45 -20.02 11.99
CA LEU A 90 -4.29 -20.91 11.84
C LEU A 90 -3.01 -20.29 12.41
N ASN A 91 -3.12 -19.21 13.19
CA ASN A 91 -1.99 -18.51 13.83
C ASN A 91 -1.13 -19.47 14.68
N ASP A 92 -1.78 -20.40 15.37
CA ASP A 92 -1.10 -21.39 16.20
C ASP A 92 -0.49 -22.53 15.37
N GLU A 93 -0.90 -22.66 14.12
CA GLU A 93 -0.56 -23.76 13.24
C GLU A 93 0.50 -23.42 12.18
N ALA A 94 0.68 -22.14 11.84
CA ALA A 94 1.57 -21.67 10.79
C ALA A 94 2.01 -20.21 11.00
N PHE A 95 3.13 -19.83 10.38
CA PHE A 95 3.53 -18.43 10.24
C PHE A 95 2.96 -17.85 8.95
N PHE A 96 2.46 -16.62 8.99
CA PHE A 96 1.79 -15.98 7.86
C PHE A 96 2.67 -14.91 7.22
N VAL A 97 2.65 -14.88 5.89
CA VAL A 97 3.34 -13.88 5.08
C VAL A 97 2.37 -13.29 4.10
N TYR A 98 2.24 -11.97 4.10
CA TYR A 98 1.43 -11.25 3.11
C TYR A 98 2.36 -10.66 2.06
N ILE A 99 2.17 -11.06 0.79
CA ILE A 99 2.90 -10.51 -0.36
C ILE A 99 1.98 -9.54 -1.08
N GLN A 100 2.36 -8.25 -1.08
CA GLN A 100 1.65 -7.19 -1.80
C GLN A 100 1.88 -7.29 -3.32
N PRO A 101 1.06 -6.59 -4.15
CA PRO A 101 1.28 -6.51 -5.58
C PRO A 101 2.68 -5.94 -5.92
N ILE A 102 3.51 -6.77 -6.54
CA ILE A 102 4.88 -6.43 -6.95
C ILE A 102 4.85 -5.77 -8.33
N GLU A 103 5.50 -4.61 -8.49
CA GLU A 103 5.57 -3.91 -9.78
C GLU A 103 6.85 -4.20 -10.60
N ASP A 104 8.00 -4.43 -9.95
CA ASP A 104 9.24 -4.81 -10.65
C ASP A 104 9.44 -6.33 -10.68
N TYR A 105 8.99 -6.92 -11.78
CA TYR A 105 9.07 -8.36 -12.01
C TYR A 105 10.50 -8.91 -12.17
N ASN A 106 11.50 -8.05 -12.39
CA ASN A 106 12.90 -8.51 -12.52
C ASN A 106 13.53 -8.86 -11.17
N TYR A 107 12.93 -8.41 -10.07
CA TYR A 107 13.41 -8.63 -8.71
C TYR A 107 12.38 -9.36 -7.83
N PHE A 108 11.57 -10.23 -8.46
CA PHE A 108 10.44 -10.90 -7.81
C PHE A 108 10.85 -11.71 -6.55
N TRP A 109 11.98 -12.43 -6.60
CA TRP A 109 12.50 -13.18 -5.45
C TRP A 109 12.99 -12.27 -4.34
N ARG A 110 13.67 -11.17 -4.67
CA ARG A 110 14.09 -10.17 -3.68
C ARG A 110 12.88 -9.52 -2.99
N HIS A 111 11.87 -9.10 -3.74
CA HIS A 111 10.65 -8.55 -3.16
C HIS A 111 9.92 -9.59 -2.30
N THR A 112 9.80 -10.83 -2.77
CA THR A 112 9.16 -11.89 -1.98
C THR A 112 9.91 -12.16 -0.67
N LEU A 113 11.24 -12.17 -0.70
CA LEU A 113 12.06 -12.31 0.50
C LEU A 113 11.85 -11.13 1.45
N GLN A 114 11.88 -9.90 0.94
CA GLN A 114 11.65 -8.69 1.73
C GLN A 114 10.29 -8.72 2.44
N TYR A 115 9.21 -9.02 1.71
CA TYR A 115 7.86 -9.16 2.29
C TYR A 115 7.74 -10.34 3.26
N THR A 116 8.47 -11.43 3.01
CA THR A 116 8.57 -12.56 3.94
C THR A 116 9.17 -12.11 5.26
N ILE A 117 10.32 -11.42 5.24
CA ILE A 117 10.96 -10.94 6.47
C ILE A 117 10.11 -9.88 7.15
N ALA A 118 9.55 -8.92 6.41
CA ALA A 118 8.68 -7.88 6.96
C ALA A 118 7.43 -8.48 7.65
N SER A 119 6.85 -9.53 7.09
CA SER A 119 5.74 -10.27 7.73
C SER A 119 6.21 -11.08 8.94
N LEU A 120 7.37 -11.73 8.86
CA LEU A 120 7.91 -12.50 9.97
C LEU A 120 8.33 -11.60 11.15
N MET A 121 8.64 -10.33 10.91
CA MET A 121 8.90 -9.36 11.98
C MET A 121 7.63 -8.94 12.75
N GLN A 122 6.44 -9.23 12.21
CA GLN A 122 5.18 -8.90 12.89
C GLN A 122 4.95 -9.81 14.11
N ILE A 123 4.25 -9.27 15.11
CA ILE A 123 3.85 -10.00 16.31
C ILE A 123 2.46 -10.62 16.06
N PRO A 124 2.32 -11.95 16.07
CA PRO A 124 1.04 -12.61 15.91
C PRO A 124 0.11 -12.35 17.12
N GLU A 125 -1.20 -12.50 16.90
CA GLU A 125 -2.21 -12.23 17.95
C GLU A 125 -2.02 -13.20 19.12
N GLY A 126 -2.05 -12.69 20.36
CA GLY A 126 -1.84 -13.48 21.57
C GLY A 126 -0.38 -13.76 21.95
N GLU A 127 0.59 -13.36 21.13
CA GLU A 127 2.01 -13.61 21.34
C GLU A 127 2.76 -12.33 21.75
N THR A 128 3.92 -12.48 22.39
CA THR A 128 4.80 -11.35 22.77
C THR A 128 5.99 -11.17 21.83
N ASP A 129 6.36 -12.23 21.12
CA ASP A 129 7.50 -12.25 20.20
C ASP A 129 7.04 -12.19 18.75
N SER A 130 7.90 -11.67 17.87
CA SER A 130 7.67 -11.73 16.43
C SER A 130 7.62 -13.17 15.91
N GLN A 131 6.93 -13.40 14.78
CA GLN A 131 6.92 -14.71 14.12
C GLN A 131 8.34 -15.22 13.83
N LEU A 132 9.28 -14.33 13.49
CA LEU A 132 10.68 -14.66 13.23
C LEU A 132 11.37 -15.18 14.50
N ARG A 133 11.11 -14.57 15.66
CA ARG A 133 11.63 -15.03 16.96
C ARG A 133 11.00 -16.36 17.37
N LEU A 134 9.69 -16.51 17.18
CA LEU A 134 8.98 -17.77 17.44
C LEU A 134 9.51 -18.90 16.54
N TRP A 135 9.71 -18.62 15.26
CA TRP A 135 10.33 -19.53 14.30
C TRP A 135 11.75 -19.93 14.74
N LEU A 136 12.57 -18.95 15.13
CA LEU A 136 13.93 -19.20 15.60
C LEU A 136 13.96 -20.08 16.86
N LYS A 137 13.09 -19.79 17.83
CA LYS A 137 12.95 -20.57 19.08
C LYS A 137 12.48 -22.00 18.84
N GLY A 138 11.73 -22.24 17.78
CA GLY A 138 11.28 -23.58 17.41
C GLY A 138 12.33 -24.43 16.68
N LEU A 139 13.52 -23.89 16.35
CA LEU A 139 14.55 -24.73 15.73
C LEU A 139 15.13 -25.69 16.80
N PRO A 140 15.52 -26.93 16.45
CA PRO A 140 15.95 -27.95 17.42
C PRO A 140 17.14 -27.54 18.31
N VAL A 141 17.98 -26.63 17.81
CA VAL A 141 19.13 -26.11 18.58
C VAL A 141 18.70 -25.22 19.75
N PHE A 142 17.50 -24.64 19.70
CA PHE A 142 16.94 -23.77 20.74
C PHE A 142 15.99 -24.51 21.70
N GLU A 143 15.49 -25.70 21.34
CA GLU A 143 14.65 -26.52 22.21
C GLU A 143 15.39 -26.96 23.50
N ASN A 144 16.70 -27.20 23.41
CA ASN A 144 17.50 -27.62 24.56
C ASN A 144 18.22 -26.42 25.21
N GLN A 145 17.60 -25.86 26.27
CA GLN A 145 18.13 -24.69 26.99
C GLN A 145 19.58 -24.85 27.48
N ASN A 146 19.96 -26.07 27.91
CA ASN A 146 21.32 -26.36 28.38
C ASN A 146 22.34 -26.37 27.23
N LEU A 147 21.93 -26.79 26.04
CA LEU A 147 22.76 -26.77 24.83
C LEU A 147 22.89 -25.33 24.33
N TRP A 148 21.77 -24.60 24.30
CA TRP A 148 21.71 -23.21 23.86
C TRP A 148 22.61 -22.29 24.70
N GLN A 149 22.51 -22.35 26.04
CA GLN A 149 23.35 -21.55 26.93
C GLN A 149 24.85 -21.82 26.76
N LYS A 150 25.24 -23.06 26.44
CA LYS A 150 26.64 -23.43 26.18
C LYS A 150 27.16 -22.91 24.85
N ILE A 151 26.30 -22.78 23.84
CA ILE A 151 26.71 -22.49 22.45
C ILE A 151 26.57 -20.99 22.11
N LEU A 152 25.69 -20.26 22.80
CA LEU A 152 25.51 -18.80 22.70
C LEU A 152 26.78 -17.98 22.99
N GLY A 153 27.72 -18.53 23.76
CA GLY A 153 28.97 -17.85 24.08
C GLY A 153 29.87 -17.64 22.86
N GLU A 154 29.76 -18.51 21.86
CA GLU A 154 30.71 -18.54 20.74
C GLU A 154 30.01 -18.78 19.39
N LYS A 155 29.94 -17.72 18.57
CA LYS A 155 29.39 -17.75 17.20
C LYS A 155 29.92 -18.89 16.33
N LYS A 156 31.22 -19.21 16.44
CA LYS A 156 31.84 -20.31 15.68
C LYS A 156 31.27 -21.68 16.07
N THR A 157 31.07 -21.89 17.37
CA THR A 157 30.52 -23.13 17.93
C THR A 157 29.05 -23.29 17.52
N PHE A 158 28.28 -22.20 17.53
CA PHE A 158 26.90 -22.18 17.01
C PHE A 158 26.82 -22.58 15.53
N ILE A 159 27.62 -21.93 14.67
CA ILE A 159 27.65 -22.23 13.23
C ILE A 159 28.10 -23.68 13.00
N SER A 160 29.09 -24.18 13.75
CA SER A 160 29.55 -25.56 13.62
C SER A 160 28.47 -26.57 13.99
N HIS A 161 27.71 -26.31 15.06
CA HIS A 161 26.60 -27.17 15.47
C HIS A 161 25.50 -27.22 14.40
N LEU A 162 25.03 -26.07 13.92
CA LEU A 162 24.01 -26.02 12.86
C LEU A 162 24.47 -26.68 11.56
N LYS A 163 25.76 -26.56 11.19
CA LYS A 163 26.31 -27.29 10.03
C LYS A 163 26.28 -28.81 10.19
N LYS A 164 26.39 -29.32 11.43
CA LYS A 164 26.27 -30.76 11.70
C LYS A 164 24.81 -31.20 11.64
N SER A 165 23.88 -30.39 12.16
CA SER A 165 22.44 -30.67 12.10
C SER A 165 21.88 -30.59 10.67
N TYR A 166 22.44 -29.70 9.84
CA TYR A 166 22.01 -29.48 8.45
C TYR A 166 23.21 -29.60 7.49
N PRO A 167 23.67 -30.83 7.20
CA PRO A 167 24.91 -31.07 6.47
C PRO A 167 24.85 -30.70 4.98
N ALA A 168 23.65 -30.64 4.40
CA ALA A 168 23.43 -30.31 2.99
C ALA A 168 22.20 -29.41 2.81
N GLY A 169 22.10 -28.78 1.63
CA GLY A 169 20.92 -28.01 1.22
C GLY A 169 20.85 -26.57 1.76
N ILE A 170 21.63 -26.17 2.76
CA ILE A 170 21.59 -24.76 3.19
C ILE A 170 22.50 -23.91 2.30
N PHE A 171 21.89 -22.95 1.59
CA PHE A 171 22.58 -21.98 0.76
C PHE A 171 23.37 -20.99 1.63
N GLU A 172 24.63 -20.72 1.28
CA GLU A 172 25.51 -19.80 2.04
C GLU A 172 25.52 -20.10 3.55
N ASN A 173 25.52 -21.38 3.93
CA ASN A 173 25.26 -21.86 5.29
C ASN A 173 26.04 -21.14 6.40
N LYS A 174 27.32 -20.79 6.18
CA LYS A 174 28.12 -20.05 7.16
C LYS A 174 27.55 -18.66 7.44
N LYS A 175 27.14 -17.95 6.39
CA LYS A 175 26.53 -16.61 6.50
C LYS A 175 25.16 -16.73 7.14
N PHE A 176 24.32 -17.60 6.60
CA PHE A 176 22.95 -17.78 7.10
C PHE A 176 22.92 -18.14 8.59
N PHE A 177 23.70 -19.13 9.03
CA PHE A 177 23.79 -19.49 10.45
C PHE A 177 24.44 -18.39 11.29
N GLY A 178 25.38 -17.63 10.73
CA GLY A 178 25.93 -16.45 11.40
C GLY A 178 24.85 -15.41 11.67
N ILE A 179 23.93 -15.21 10.73
CA ILE A 179 22.80 -14.29 10.87
C ILE A 179 21.77 -14.82 11.86
N LEU A 180 21.47 -16.13 11.87
CA LEU A 180 20.62 -16.73 12.91
C LEU A 180 21.18 -16.53 14.32
N TYR A 181 22.51 -16.54 14.47
CA TYR A 181 23.16 -16.22 15.75
C TYR A 181 22.94 -14.74 16.13
N GLU A 182 23.05 -13.82 15.17
CA GLU A 182 22.82 -12.39 15.43
C GLU A 182 21.35 -12.09 15.77
N LEU A 183 20.39 -12.76 15.11
CA LEU A 183 18.97 -12.70 15.47
C LEU A 183 18.70 -13.15 16.90
N ALA A 184 19.46 -14.12 17.40
CA ALA A 184 19.29 -14.66 18.74
C ALA A 184 19.97 -13.83 19.83
N LYS A 185 20.79 -12.84 19.45
CA LYS A 185 21.59 -11.98 20.33
C LYS A 185 21.16 -10.51 20.20
N ASP A 186 22.14 -9.61 20.04
CA ASP A 186 22.02 -8.18 20.26
C ASP A 186 21.77 -7.39 18.96
N ASN A 187 21.98 -8.01 17.79
CA ASN A 187 21.91 -7.34 16.49
C ASN A 187 20.64 -7.74 15.71
N TYR A 188 19.52 -7.91 16.40
CA TYR A 188 18.27 -8.41 15.81
C TYR A 188 17.82 -7.58 14.61
N ASP A 189 17.75 -6.25 14.75
CA ASP A 189 17.27 -5.36 13.68
C ASP A 189 18.19 -5.39 12.46
N LEU A 190 19.50 -5.29 12.67
CA LEU A 190 20.50 -5.34 11.60
C LEU A 190 20.50 -6.69 10.87
N ALA A 191 20.31 -7.79 11.61
CA ALA A 191 20.17 -9.13 11.03
C ALA A 191 18.88 -9.25 10.20
N CYS A 192 17.78 -8.61 10.62
CA CYS A 192 16.55 -8.51 9.84
C CYS A 192 16.75 -7.71 8.56
N GLU A 193 17.45 -6.57 8.60
CA GLU A 193 17.78 -5.77 7.42
C GLU A 193 18.56 -6.60 6.39
N TRP A 194 19.58 -7.36 6.83
CA TRP A 194 20.32 -8.25 5.93
C TRP A 194 19.43 -9.35 5.34
N LEU A 195 18.57 -9.99 6.14
CA LEU A 195 17.66 -11.03 5.68
C LEU A 195 16.62 -10.51 4.70
N ALA A 196 16.14 -9.28 4.89
CA ALA A 196 15.21 -8.61 3.97
C ALA A 196 15.88 -8.26 2.62
N GLY A 197 17.20 -8.37 2.55
CA GLY A 197 17.99 -8.09 1.35
C GLY A 197 18.27 -6.61 1.16
N GLU A 198 18.27 -5.84 2.26
CA GLU A 198 18.79 -4.49 2.28
C GLU A 198 20.28 -4.50 1.96
N ASP A 199 20.71 -3.43 1.29
CA ASP A 199 22.09 -3.30 0.86
C ASP A 199 22.89 -2.53 1.93
N LEU A 200 23.56 -3.31 2.77
CA LEU A 200 24.33 -2.86 3.92
C LEU A 200 25.74 -2.39 3.52
N ASP A 201 26.33 -1.51 4.32
CA ASP A 201 27.72 -1.08 4.15
C ASP A 201 28.74 -2.07 4.76
N GLU A 202 30.03 -1.84 4.53
CA GLU A 202 31.09 -2.76 4.97
C GLU A 202 31.22 -2.82 6.51
N GLU A 203 30.81 -1.77 7.23
CA GLU A 203 30.82 -1.73 8.71
C GLU A 203 29.70 -2.62 9.27
N ASP A 204 28.47 -2.40 8.80
CA ASP A 204 27.27 -3.17 9.15
C ASP A 204 27.44 -4.66 8.79
N LEU A 205 27.98 -4.96 7.60
CA LEU A 205 28.33 -6.33 7.19
C LEU A 205 29.39 -6.95 8.11
N GLY A 206 30.36 -6.14 8.55
CA GLY A 206 31.40 -6.52 9.50
C GLY A 206 30.83 -6.93 10.86
N ILE A 207 29.89 -6.16 11.40
CA ILE A 207 29.17 -6.47 12.64
C ILE A 207 28.48 -7.83 12.53
N LEU A 208 27.75 -8.05 11.42
CA LEU A 208 27.05 -9.31 11.16
C LEU A 208 28.00 -10.48 10.82
N GLY A 209 29.28 -10.22 10.56
CA GLY A 209 30.27 -11.22 10.16
C GLY A 209 30.01 -11.82 8.77
N VAL A 210 29.37 -11.05 7.89
CA VAL A 210 29.14 -11.36 6.47
C VAL A 210 29.97 -10.42 5.60
N ASN A 211 30.16 -10.74 4.33
CA ASN A 211 31.01 -9.95 3.42
C ASN A 211 30.27 -9.35 2.23
N LYS A 212 28.95 -9.56 2.14
CA LYS A 212 28.08 -8.94 1.14
C LYS A 212 26.61 -9.03 1.53
N SER A 213 25.83 -8.09 0.99
CA SER A 213 24.37 -8.05 1.02
C SER A 213 23.76 -9.08 0.05
N ILE A 214 22.43 -9.25 0.12
CA ILE A 214 21.66 -10.08 -0.83
C ILE A 214 21.39 -9.24 -2.09
N ASP A 215 22.21 -9.45 -3.11
CA ASP A 215 22.30 -8.60 -4.30
C ASP A 215 21.69 -9.19 -5.58
N SER A 216 21.12 -10.40 -5.51
CA SER A 216 20.61 -11.09 -6.70
C SER A 216 19.42 -12.00 -6.41
N GLU A 217 18.59 -12.24 -7.42
CA GLU A 217 17.44 -13.16 -7.37
C GLU A 217 17.85 -14.57 -6.90
N LYS A 218 18.99 -15.06 -7.39
CA LYS A 218 19.54 -16.36 -6.98
C LYS A 218 19.87 -16.39 -5.49
N PHE A 219 20.45 -15.30 -4.96
CA PHE A 219 20.79 -15.21 -3.54
C PHE A 219 19.52 -15.12 -2.69
N ALA A 220 18.57 -14.27 -3.07
CA ALA A 220 17.29 -14.12 -2.36
C ALA A 220 16.51 -15.43 -2.31
N ARG A 221 16.38 -16.12 -3.46
CA ARG A 221 15.82 -17.47 -3.55
C ARG A 221 16.53 -18.46 -2.63
N GLY A 222 17.86 -18.43 -2.61
CA GLY A 222 18.67 -19.30 -1.75
C GLY A 222 18.38 -19.08 -0.26
N ILE A 223 18.27 -17.82 0.17
CA ILE A 223 17.95 -17.47 1.56
C ILE A 223 16.50 -17.85 1.91
N LEU A 224 15.53 -17.57 1.03
CA LEU A 224 14.14 -17.98 1.25
C LEU A 224 14.01 -19.51 1.38
N ASN A 225 14.76 -20.27 0.57
CA ASN A 225 14.82 -21.74 0.66
C ASN A 225 15.39 -22.23 2.01
N ASN A 226 16.36 -21.51 2.58
CA ASN A 226 16.91 -21.88 3.88
C ASN A 226 15.86 -21.87 5.00
N PHE A 227 14.90 -20.94 4.98
CA PHE A 227 13.81 -20.92 5.97
C PHE A 227 13.05 -22.23 5.95
N GLY A 228 12.59 -22.69 4.78
CA GLY A 228 11.88 -23.96 4.66
C GLY A 228 12.72 -25.17 5.10
N ARG A 229 13.99 -25.23 4.70
CA ARG A 229 14.87 -26.40 4.96
C ARG A 229 15.26 -26.60 6.42
N ILE A 230 15.34 -25.54 7.21
CA ILE A 230 15.65 -25.64 8.65
C ILE A 230 14.36 -25.74 9.47
N ALA A 231 13.24 -25.32 8.90
CA ALA A 231 11.93 -25.33 9.53
C ALA A 231 11.32 -26.73 9.74
N ASP A 232 12.06 -27.82 9.53
CA ASP A 232 11.57 -29.21 9.69
C ASP A 232 10.97 -29.48 11.09
N ALA A 233 11.42 -28.73 12.11
CA ALA A 233 10.89 -28.77 13.49
C ALA A 233 9.97 -27.59 13.86
N THR A 234 9.65 -26.70 12.92
CA THR A 234 8.85 -25.50 13.18
C THR A 234 7.53 -25.52 12.41
N LYS A 235 6.64 -24.57 12.75
CA LYS A 235 5.40 -24.35 12.02
C LYS A 235 5.68 -24.00 10.54
N PRO A 236 4.89 -24.50 9.58
CA PRO A 236 4.99 -24.12 8.17
C PRO A 236 4.81 -22.62 7.95
N ILE A 237 5.35 -22.10 6.84
CA ILE A 237 5.16 -20.72 6.41
C ILE A 237 4.10 -20.67 5.30
N ILE A 238 3.06 -19.86 5.48
CA ILE A 238 2.01 -19.61 4.50
C ILE A 238 2.33 -18.31 3.75
N LEU A 239 2.62 -18.41 2.46
CA LEU A 239 2.83 -17.26 1.57
C LEU A 239 1.51 -16.89 0.89
N CYS A 240 0.91 -15.78 1.30
CA CYS A 240 -0.34 -15.27 0.73
C CYS A 240 -0.02 -14.18 -0.30
N PHE A 241 -0.11 -14.53 -1.59
CA PHE A 241 -0.06 -13.58 -2.68
C PHE A 241 -1.46 -13.03 -2.94
N ASP A 242 -1.67 -11.74 -2.70
CA ASP A 242 -2.96 -11.08 -2.92
C ASP A 242 -2.86 -9.99 -3.98
N GLN A 243 -3.90 -9.88 -4.82
CA GLN A 243 -4.01 -8.86 -5.89
C GLN A 243 -2.83 -8.84 -6.89
N ILE A 244 -2.33 -10.02 -7.25
CA ILE A 244 -1.14 -10.19 -8.09
C ILE A 244 -1.43 -10.39 -9.57
N GLU A 245 -2.60 -9.98 -10.06
CA GLU A 245 -3.04 -10.23 -11.44
C GLU A 245 -2.07 -9.67 -12.49
N ARG A 246 -1.42 -8.54 -12.20
CA ARG A 246 -0.39 -7.96 -13.08
C ARG A 246 0.90 -8.77 -13.10
N ALA A 247 1.13 -9.58 -12.07
CA ALA A 247 2.35 -10.35 -11.83
C ALA A 247 2.18 -11.86 -12.10
N PHE A 248 1.06 -12.31 -12.68
CA PHE A 248 0.75 -13.75 -12.80
C PHE A 248 1.90 -14.60 -13.35
N SER A 249 2.49 -14.20 -14.48
CA SER A 249 3.61 -14.95 -15.08
C SER A 249 4.77 -15.12 -14.10
N SER A 250 5.12 -14.08 -13.35
CA SER A 250 6.21 -14.10 -12.36
C SER A 250 5.86 -14.99 -11.18
N VAL A 251 4.62 -14.91 -10.68
CA VAL A 251 4.16 -15.70 -9.53
C VAL A 251 4.09 -17.18 -9.86
N PHE A 252 3.56 -17.55 -11.02
CA PHE A 252 3.45 -18.96 -11.40
C PHE A 252 4.80 -19.57 -11.79
N ASN A 253 5.72 -18.79 -12.34
CA ASN A 253 7.12 -19.20 -12.52
C ASN A 253 7.82 -19.39 -11.16
N PHE A 254 7.62 -18.46 -10.22
CA PHE A 254 8.08 -18.59 -8.84
C PHE A 254 7.55 -19.87 -8.19
N ASN A 255 6.24 -20.13 -8.29
CA ASN A 255 5.60 -21.34 -7.78
C ASN A 255 6.22 -22.60 -8.41
N THR A 256 6.39 -22.60 -9.73
CA THR A 256 7.00 -23.72 -10.45
C THR A 256 8.43 -23.99 -9.97
N THR A 257 9.20 -22.94 -9.70
CA THR A 257 10.55 -23.04 -9.13
C THR A 257 10.53 -23.63 -7.72
N PHE A 258 9.59 -23.22 -6.85
CA PHE A 258 9.40 -23.82 -5.52
C PHE A 258 9.22 -25.34 -5.60
N HIS A 259 8.35 -25.79 -6.49
CA HIS A 259 8.07 -27.21 -6.70
C HIS A 259 9.24 -27.96 -7.34
N ASN A 260 9.91 -27.36 -8.33
CA ASN A 260 11.04 -28.00 -9.04
C ASN A 260 12.29 -28.12 -8.16
N GLU A 261 12.61 -27.09 -7.38
CA GLU A 261 13.76 -27.08 -6.46
C GLU A 261 13.47 -27.79 -5.13
N ARG A 262 12.25 -28.35 -4.99
CA ARG A 262 11.76 -29.06 -3.80
C ARG A 262 11.96 -28.23 -2.55
N LEU A 263 11.47 -26.99 -2.58
CA LEU A 263 11.34 -26.19 -1.38
C LEU A 263 10.30 -26.87 -0.48
N VAL A 264 10.57 -26.88 0.82
CA VAL A 264 9.79 -27.62 1.81
C VAL A 264 9.22 -26.67 2.86
N ASN A 265 8.16 -27.12 3.52
CA ASN A 265 7.49 -26.43 4.62
C ASN A 265 6.82 -25.09 4.27
N PHE A 266 6.36 -24.95 3.01
CA PHE A 266 5.56 -23.81 2.57
C PHE A 266 4.15 -24.23 2.11
N LEU A 267 3.17 -23.39 2.42
CA LEU A 267 1.87 -23.39 1.76
C LEU A 267 1.73 -22.07 1.00
N ILE A 268 1.61 -22.14 -0.32
CA ILE A 268 1.46 -20.95 -1.16
C ILE A 268 -0.03 -20.75 -1.44
N ILE A 269 -0.57 -19.58 -1.12
CA ILE A 269 -1.94 -19.18 -1.47
C ILE A 269 -1.84 -18.06 -2.49
N ILE A 270 -2.40 -18.28 -3.69
CA ILE A 270 -2.48 -17.29 -4.75
C ILE A 270 -3.93 -16.86 -4.89
N SER A 271 -4.23 -15.62 -4.51
CA SER A 271 -5.53 -14.98 -4.67
C SER A 271 -5.60 -14.29 -6.04
N ALA A 272 -6.72 -14.48 -6.75
CA ALA A 272 -6.93 -13.94 -8.09
C ALA A 272 -8.41 -13.63 -8.38
N VAL A 273 -8.66 -12.55 -9.13
CA VAL A 273 -9.97 -12.30 -9.75
C VAL A 273 -10.30 -13.39 -10.79
N ARG A 274 -11.51 -13.95 -10.71
CA ARG A 274 -12.00 -15.08 -11.53
C ARG A 274 -11.76 -14.86 -13.03
N ASP A 275 -12.20 -13.74 -13.59
CA ASP A 275 -12.08 -13.46 -15.02
C ASP A 275 -10.64 -13.27 -15.49
N ASN A 276 -9.83 -12.61 -14.67
CA ASN A 276 -8.40 -12.42 -14.94
C ASN A 276 -7.69 -13.77 -14.99
N TRP A 277 -8.01 -14.66 -14.04
CA TRP A 277 -7.49 -16.02 -14.03
C TRP A 277 -7.94 -16.82 -15.26
N GLN A 278 -9.23 -16.79 -15.63
CA GLN A 278 -9.72 -17.52 -16.82
C GLN A 278 -9.04 -17.05 -18.11
N THR A 279 -8.72 -15.76 -18.19
CA THR A 279 -7.98 -15.20 -19.33
C THR A 279 -6.53 -15.67 -19.32
N PHE A 280 -5.84 -15.55 -18.20
CA PHE A 280 -4.43 -15.93 -18.08
C PHE A 280 -4.20 -17.44 -18.25
N LYS A 281 -5.09 -18.27 -17.70
CA LYS A 281 -5.03 -19.74 -17.77
C LYS A 281 -4.93 -20.25 -19.22
N LYS A 282 -5.54 -19.56 -20.19
CA LYS A 282 -5.51 -19.94 -21.61
C LYS A 282 -4.11 -19.89 -22.23
N THR A 283 -3.24 -19.04 -21.70
CA THR A 283 -1.86 -18.87 -22.19
C THR A 283 -0.82 -19.59 -21.32
N MET A 284 -1.25 -20.21 -20.21
CA MET A 284 -0.38 -20.80 -19.21
C MET A 284 0.14 -22.17 -19.65
N ILE A 285 1.40 -22.47 -19.32
CA ILE A 285 2.01 -23.76 -19.67
C ILE A 285 1.48 -24.84 -18.73
N GLN A 286 1.19 -26.02 -19.28
CA GLN A 286 0.61 -27.15 -18.52
C GLN A 286 1.45 -27.57 -17.31
N SER A 287 2.78 -27.45 -17.37
CA SER A 287 3.67 -27.77 -16.25
C SER A 287 3.44 -26.85 -15.06
N GLU A 288 3.09 -25.58 -15.28
CA GLU A 288 2.81 -24.63 -14.20
C GLU A 288 1.43 -24.91 -13.60
N LEU A 289 0.43 -25.25 -14.44
CA LEU A 289 -0.90 -25.64 -13.99
C LEU A 289 -0.87 -26.89 -13.09
N ALA A 290 -0.02 -27.86 -13.43
CA ALA A 290 0.17 -29.08 -12.64
C ALA A 290 0.79 -28.83 -11.25
N ARG A 291 1.32 -27.64 -10.98
CA ARG A 291 1.85 -27.24 -9.66
C ARG A 291 0.82 -26.56 -8.76
N ILE A 292 -0.43 -26.43 -9.20
CA ILE A 292 -1.55 -25.99 -8.37
C ILE A 292 -2.16 -27.26 -7.76
N ASN A 293 -2.07 -27.41 -6.44
CA ASN A 293 -2.55 -28.61 -5.75
C ASN A 293 -4.07 -28.59 -5.53
N GLN A 294 -4.64 -27.40 -5.33
CA GLN A 294 -6.07 -27.21 -5.13
C GLN A 294 -6.49 -25.85 -5.67
N THR A 295 -7.63 -25.80 -6.35
CA THR A 295 -8.31 -24.55 -6.68
C THR A 295 -9.55 -24.43 -5.81
N ILE A 296 -9.70 -23.30 -5.14
CA ILE A 296 -10.85 -22.95 -4.29
C ILE A 296 -11.54 -21.77 -4.95
N THR A 297 -12.82 -21.95 -5.29
CA THR A 297 -13.66 -20.87 -5.82
C THR A 297 -14.47 -20.26 -4.68
N LEU A 298 -14.38 -18.95 -4.53
CA LEU A 298 -15.25 -18.16 -3.67
C LEU A 298 -16.46 -17.69 -4.48
N GLU A 299 -17.64 -17.98 -3.94
CA GLU A 299 -18.92 -17.55 -4.49
C GLU A 299 -19.43 -16.31 -3.75
N ASP A 300 -20.49 -15.71 -4.28
CA ASP A 300 -21.23 -14.66 -3.58
C ASP A 300 -21.90 -15.21 -2.31
N ILE A 301 -22.22 -14.32 -1.37
CA ILE A 301 -22.80 -14.71 -0.09
C ILE A 301 -24.32 -14.79 -0.21
N THR A 302 -24.93 -15.68 0.56
CA THR A 302 -26.40 -15.78 0.63
C THR A 302 -27.02 -14.53 1.26
N ILE A 303 -28.30 -14.27 0.99
CA ILE A 303 -29.03 -13.17 1.65
C ILE A 303 -29.02 -13.34 3.18
N GLU A 304 -29.11 -14.56 3.70
CA GLU A 304 -29.01 -14.87 5.14
C GLU A 304 -27.64 -14.50 5.72
N GLU A 305 -26.57 -14.72 4.96
CA GLU A 305 -25.21 -14.33 5.36
C GLU A 305 -25.00 -12.83 5.31
N ALA A 306 -25.53 -12.17 4.28
CA ALA A 306 -25.51 -10.72 4.16
C ALA A 306 -26.30 -10.05 5.30
N GLU A 307 -27.44 -10.62 5.68
CA GLU A 307 -28.22 -10.17 6.84
C GLU A 307 -27.42 -10.31 8.13
N LYS A 308 -26.81 -11.48 8.39
CA LYS A 308 -25.92 -11.67 9.55
C LYS A 308 -24.74 -10.70 9.56
N LEU A 309 -24.18 -10.42 8.39
CA LEU A 309 -23.11 -9.44 8.23
C LEU A 309 -23.57 -8.05 8.64
N TRP A 310 -24.79 -7.64 8.24
CA TRP A 310 -25.39 -6.39 8.69
C TRP A 310 -25.66 -6.36 10.19
N ILE A 311 -26.19 -7.45 10.76
CA ILE A 311 -26.39 -7.58 12.22
C ILE A 311 -25.06 -7.33 12.95
N ASN A 312 -23.99 -8.01 12.55
CA ASN A 312 -22.68 -7.87 13.19
C ASN A 312 -22.14 -6.43 13.10
N ARG A 313 -22.36 -5.75 11.97
CA ARG A 313 -21.94 -4.35 11.79
C ARG A 313 -22.76 -3.39 12.65
N LEU A 314 -24.07 -3.60 12.78
CA LEU A 314 -24.97 -2.75 13.55
C LEU A 314 -24.93 -3.01 15.05
N LYS A 315 -24.47 -4.19 15.48
CA LYS A 315 -24.45 -4.60 16.89
C LYS A 315 -23.77 -3.60 17.85
N PRO A 316 -22.59 -3.02 17.55
CA PRO A 316 -21.96 -2.04 18.46
C PRO A 316 -22.83 -0.80 18.68
N LEU A 317 -23.55 -0.36 17.64
CA LEU A 317 -24.50 0.75 17.73
C LEU A 317 -25.74 0.33 18.54
N HIS A 318 -26.28 -0.86 18.30
CA HIS A 318 -27.43 -1.38 19.04
C HIS A 318 -27.16 -1.52 20.53
N LEU A 319 -25.95 -1.94 20.91
CA LEU A 319 -25.53 -2.04 22.32
C LEU A 319 -25.48 -0.68 23.04
N GLN A 320 -25.34 0.42 22.31
CA GLN A 320 -25.41 1.78 22.88
C GLN A 320 -26.85 2.24 23.07
N CYS A 321 -27.80 1.64 22.35
CA CYS A 321 -29.21 1.96 22.46
C CYS A 321 -29.82 1.18 23.63
N ASN A 322 -30.12 1.86 24.74
CA ASN A 322 -30.76 1.28 25.94
C ASN A 322 -32.25 0.94 25.74
N LEU A 323 -32.75 0.95 24.51
CA LEU A 323 -34.16 0.81 24.19
C LEU A 323 -34.37 -0.41 23.28
N LYS A 324 -35.55 -1.03 23.39
CA LYS A 324 -35.90 -2.22 22.61
C LYS A 324 -36.03 -1.86 21.12
N LEU A 325 -35.21 -2.52 20.30
CA LEU A 325 -35.21 -2.36 18.84
C LEU A 325 -36.30 -3.22 18.19
N ASP A 326 -36.77 -2.77 17.03
CA ASP A 326 -37.80 -3.45 16.25
C ASP A 326 -37.25 -4.67 15.49
N SER A 327 -35.93 -4.69 15.22
CA SER A 327 -35.22 -5.75 14.50
C SER A 327 -33.71 -5.67 14.77
N ASP A 328 -33.02 -6.81 14.68
CA ASP A 328 -31.57 -6.94 14.81
C ASP A 328 -30.77 -6.28 13.67
N ILE A 329 -31.44 -5.85 12.60
CA ILE A 329 -30.85 -5.06 11.51
C ILE A 329 -31.40 -3.63 11.42
N ALA A 330 -32.20 -3.18 12.39
CA ALA A 330 -32.73 -1.81 12.38
C ALA A 330 -31.57 -0.78 12.33
N PRO A 331 -31.69 0.34 11.61
CA PRO A 331 -32.88 0.84 10.91
C PRO A 331 -33.12 0.22 9.53
N LEU A 332 -32.30 -0.75 9.11
CA LEU A 332 -32.42 -1.44 7.84
C LEU A 332 -33.48 -2.56 7.90
N HIS A 333 -33.82 -3.10 6.73
CA HIS A 333 -34.75 -4.22 6.59
C HIS A 333 -34.23 -5.23 5.57
N LYS A 334 -34.49 -6.53 5.80
CA LYS A 334 -34.03 -7.62 4.92
C LYS A 334 -34.51 -7.47 3.47
N GLN A 335 -35.69 -6.88 3.29
CA GLN A 335 -36.25 -6.61 1.97
C GLN A 335 -35.31 -5.78 1.07
N ILE A 336 -34.49 -4.90 1.67
CA ILE A 336 -33.48 -4.13 0.93
C ILE A 336 -32.47 -5.06 0.24
N LEU A 337 -32.01 -6.12 0.92
CA LEU A 337 -31.12 -7.12 0.31
C LEU A 337 -31.85 -7.89 -0.80
N ILE A 338 -33.08 -8.32 -0.55
CA ILE A 338 -33.88 -9.09 -1.52
C ILE A 338 -34.14 -8.28 -2.79
N ASP A 339 -34.46 -6.99 -2.66
CA ASP A 339 -34.81 -6.12 -3.79
C ASP A 339 -33.60 -5.72 -4.65
N ASN A 340 -32.39 -5.79 -4.10
CA ASN A 340 -31.16 -5.34 -4.78
C ASN A 340 -30.20 -6.48 -5.14
N ALA A 341 -30.42 -7.70 -4.65
CA ALA A 341 -29.64 -8.86 -5.02
C ALA A 341 -30.02 -9.36 -6.43
N PRO A 342 -29.07 -9.81 -7.27
CA PRO A 342 -29.35 -10.39 -8.58
C PRO A 342 -30.05 -11.78 -8.51
N GLY A 343 -30.36 -12.27 -7.31
CA GLY A 343 -30.99 -13.54 -7.00
C GLY A 343 -30.95 -13.80 -5.49
N ASP A 344 -30.77 -15.06 -5.08
CA ASP A 344 -30.64 -15.43 -3.65
C ASP A 344 -29.24 -15.16 -3.05
N HIS A 345 -28.34 -14.57 -3.84
CA HIS A 345 -26.96 -14.27 -3.47
C HIS A 345 -26.61 -12.84 -3.86
N ILE A 346 -25.68 -12.26 -3.11
CA ILE A 346 -25.17 -10.91 -3.34
C ILE A 346 -23.67 -10.90 -3.06
N ASN A 347 -22.93 -10.09 -3.81
CA ASN A 347 -21.50 -9.93 -3.55
C ASN A 347 -21.28 -9.32 -2.15
N LEU A 348 -20.28 -9.82 -1.42
CA LEU A 348 -20.01 -9.39 -0.05
C LEU A 348 -19.79 -7.87 0.06
N ARG A 349 -19.02 -7.30 -0.87
CA ARG A 349 -18.75 -5.84 -0.91
C ARG A 349 -20.03 -5.06 -1.25
N GLU A 350 -20.81 -5.54 -2.21
CA GLU A 350 -22.07 -4.90 -2.58
C GLU A 350 -23.07 -4.89 -1.43
N ALA A 351 -23.18 -6.00 -0.68
CA ALA A 351 -24.01 -6.07 0.50
C ALA A 351 -23.61 -5.04 1.57
N LEU A 352 -22.31 -4.90 1.86
CA LEU A 352 -21.81 -3.91 2.82
C LEU A 352 -22.06 -2.47 2.34
N ASN A 353 -21.81 -2.20 1.07
CA ASN A 353 -22.05 -0.88 0.46
C ASN A 353 -23.54 -0.52 0.51
N LEU A 354 -24.42 -1.45 0.17
CA LEU A 354 -25.86 -1.26 0.24
C LEU A 354 -26.32 -0.95 1.67
N GLY A 355 -25.82 -1.69 2.66
CA GLY A 355 -26.13 -1.46 4.07
C GLY A 355 -25.70 -0.08 4.54
N GLY A 356 -24.47 0.31 4.20
CA GLY A 356 -23.92 1.62 4.55
C GLY A 356 -24.66 2.77 3.88
N GLY A 357 -25.00 2.66 2.60
CA GLY A 357 -25.76 3.67 1.86
C GLY A 357 -27.16 3.86 2.44
N LYS A 358 -27.86 2.78 2.74
CA LYS A 358 -29.19 2.84 3.35
C LYS A 358 -29.17 3.32 4.80
N PHE A 359 -28.12 3.00 5.54
CA PHE A 359 -27.93 3.57 6.87
C PHE A 359 -27.70 5.08 6.79
N GLN A 360 -26.88 5.54 5.84
CA GLN A 360 -26.63 6.97 5.65
C GLN A 360 -27.90 7.72 5.22
N GLU A 361 -28.67 7.19 4.26
CA GLU A 361 -29.97 7.75 3.86
C GLU A 361 -30.92 7.91 5.08
N TYR A 362 -30.92 6.93 5.98
CA TYR A 362 -31.70 7.01 7.22
C TYR A 362 -31.21 8.11 8.14
N ILE A 363 -29.90 8.23 8.36
CA ILE A 363 -29.32 9.32 9.16
C ILE A 363 -29.62 10.68 8.54
N ASP A 364 -29.42 10.85 7.24
CA ASP A 364 -29.69 12.11 6.53
C ASP A 364 -31.18 12.51 6.60
N SER A 365 -32.10 11.53 6.71
CA SER A 365 -33.52 11.81 6.94
C SER A 365 -33.82 12.38 8.33
N ILE A 366 -32.94 12.12 9.32
CA ILE A 366 -33.05 12.60 10.70
C ILE A 366 -32.34 13.95 10.85
N ILE A 367 -31.20 14.12 10.18
CA ILE A 367 -30.33 15.31 10.33
C ILE A 367 -30.44 16.23 9.12
N VAL A 368 -30.90 17.47 9.34
CA VAL A 368 -30.70 18.57 8.37
C VAL A 368 -29.31 19.18 8.60
N THR A 369 -28.25 18.40 8.45
CA THR A 369 -26.87 18.91 8.43
C THR A 369 -26.28 18.81 7.03
N PRO A 370 -25.36 19.71 6.66
CA PRO A 370 -24.65 19.58 5.39
C PRO A 370 -23.93 18.21 5.35
N PRO A 371 -23.85 17.56 4.18
CA PRO A 371 -23.26 16.24 4.04
C PRO A 371 -21.81 16.22 4.56
N SER A 372 -21.47 15.19 5.34
CA SER A 372 -20.09 14.86 5.70
C SER A 372 -19.29 14.64 4.42
N ASN A 373 -18.03 15.07 4.43
CA ASN A 373 -17.16 14.91 3.29
C ASN A 373 -16.47 13.55 3.38
N PHE A 374 -17.18 12.49 3.00
CA PHE A 374 -16.75 11.09 3.14
C PHE A 374 -15.33 10.83 2.62
N PHE A 375 -14.93 11.50 1.55
CA PHE A 375 -13.57 11.42 1.03
C PHE A 375 -12.52 11.92 2.04
N LEU A 376 -12.75 13.07 2.69
CA LEU A 376 -11.81 13.59 3.70
C LEU A 376 -11.72 12.66 4.90
N ASP A 377 -12.80 11.99 5.26
CA ASP A 377 -12.82 11.04 6.37
C ASP A 377 -12.06 9.76 6.01
N ILE A 378 -12.26 9.22 4.81
CA ILE A 378 -11.47 8.10 4.28
C ILE A 378 -9.99 8.46 4.19
N TRP A 379 -9.66 9.66 3.72
CA TRP A 379 -8.29 10.15 3.69
C TRP A 379 -7.69 10.19 5.10
N LYS A 380 -8.34 10.86 6.05
CA LYS A 380 -7.86 10.99 7.43
C LYS A 380 -7.68 9.64 8.10
N LYS A 381 -8.65 8.74 7.92
CA LYS A 381 -8.58 7.36 8.44
C LYS A 381 -7.37 6.63 7.87
N THR A 382 -7.24 6.58 6.54
CA THR A 382 -6.14 5.87 5.86
C THR A 382 -4.79 6.48 6.20
N PHE A 383 -4.73 7.81 6.31
CA PHE A 383 -3.53 8.53 6.72
C PHE A 383 -3.15 8.18 8.15
N THR A 384 -4.08 8.24 9.11
CA THR A 384 -3.85 7.88 10.52
C THR A 384 -3.36 6.43 10.66
N GLU A 385 -4.00 5.49 9.95
CA GLU A 385 -3.54 4.10 9.90
C GLU A 385 -2.08 3.99 9.42
N ASN A 386 -1.72 4.74 8.38
CA ASN A 386 -0.34 4.77 7.88
C ASN A 386 0.61 5.47 8.84
N GLN A 387 0.14 6.44 9.63
CA GLN A 387 0.97 7.07 10.67
C GLN A 387 1.37 6.07 11.76
N GLU A 388 0.46 5.17 12.15
CA GLU A 388 0.73 4.12 13.13
C GLU A 388 1.66 3.03 12.57
N LYS A 389 1.51 2.67 11.30
CA LYS A 389 2.24 1.56 10.66
C LYS A 389 3.65 1.95 10.19
N ILE A 390 3.80 3.17 9.70
CA ILE A 390 5.04 3.64 9.07
C ILE A 390 5.89 4.35 10.11
N ASN A 391 6.83 3.61 10.67
CA ASN A 391 7.77 4.11 11.69
C ASN A 391 9.22 4.18 11.20
N SER A 392 9.52 3.65 10.01
CA SER A 392 10.87 3.62 9.44
C SER A 392 10.86 3.71 7.92
N LEU A 393 11.88 4.38 7.37
CA LEU A 393 12.11 4.50 5.93
C LEU A 393 12.56 3.16 5.29
N ILE A 394 13.02 2.19 6.09
CA ILE A 394 13.53 0.89 5.62
C ILE A 394 12.38 -0.07 5.26
N GLN A 395 11.15 0.26 5.65
CA GLN A 395 9.98 -0.56 5.33
C GLN A 395 9.67 -0.62 3.83
N PHE A 396 10.24 0.28 3.01
CA PHE A 396 9.99 0.37 1.58
C PHE A 396 11.31 0.39 0.80
N SER A 397 11.30 -0.23 -0.38
CA SER A 397 12.46 -0.19 -1.27
C SER A 397 12.60 1.17 -1.99
N ASP A 398 13.80 1.47 -2.50
CA ASP A 398 14.05 2.67 -3.32
C ASP A 398 13.08 2.75 -4.52
N GLU A 399 12.75 1.60 -5.11
CA GLU A 399 11.81 1.47 -6.23
C GLU A 399 10.37 1.79 -5.83
N GLU A 400 9.92 1.28 -4.69
CA GLU A 400 8.58 1.58 -4.17
C GLU A 400 8.42 3.07 -3.87
N PHE A 401 9.46 3.74 -3.35
CA PHE A 401 9.43 5.19 -3.17
C PHE A 401 9.25 5.96 -4.47
N ILE A 402 9.98 5.55 -5.51
CA ILE A 402 9.88 6.17 -6.83
C ILE A 402 8.50 5.96 -7.42
N GLU A 403 7.93 4.78 -7.26
CA GLU A 403 6.57 4.45 -7.69
C GLU A 403 5.54 5.33 -6.97
N MET A 404 5.58 5.38 -5.64
CA MET A 404 4.68 6.22 -4.84
C MET A 404 4.74 7.70 -5.26
N LEU A 405 5.96 8.21 -5.50
CA LEU A 405 6.15 9.58 -5.98
C LEU A 405 5.59 9.78 -7.40
N LYS A 406 5.77 8.82 -8.30
CA LYS A 406 5.19 8.87 -9.66
C LYS A 406 3.66 8.90 -9.63
N TYR A 407 3.02 8.09 -8.79
CA TYR A 407 1.57 8.18 -8.59
C TYR A 407 1.15 9.61 -8.20
N CYS A 408 1.84 10.22 -7.23
CA CYS A 408 1.55 11.59 -6.82
C CYS A 408 1.75 12.60 -7.96
N LEU A 409 2.81 12.45 -8.75
CA LEU A 409 3.04 13.29 -9.92
C LEU A 409 1.91 13.17 -10.97
N SER A 410 1.47 11.95 -11.25
CA SER A 410 0.33 11.71 -12.14
C SER A 410 -0.97 12.30 -11.58
N CYS A 411 -1.19 12.23 -10.26
CA CYS A 411 -2.32 12.90 -9.60
C CYS A 411 -2.31 14.41 -9.83
N LEU A 412 -1.13 15.01 -9.77
CA LEU A 412 -0.89 16.44 -9.96
C LEU A 412 -0.85 16.85 -11.45
N SER A 413 -1.18 15.93 -12.36
CA SER A 413 -1.16 16.16 -13.81
C SER A 413 0.21 16.57 -14.34
N VAL A 414 1.29 16.05 -13.72
CA VAL A 414 2.64 16.22 -14.24
C VAL A 414 2.85 15.32 -15.44
N GLU A 415 3.22 15.91 -16.57
CA GLU A 415 3.38 15.23 -17.85
C GLU A 415 4.81 14.71 -18.08
N ASN A 416 4.97 13.89 -19.12
CA ASN A 416 6.26 13.42 -19.64
C ASN A 416 7.17 12.72 -18.61
N ILE A 417 6.58 11.94 -17.71
CA ILE A 417 7.32 11.12 -16.75
C ILE A 417 8.07 10.01 -17.49
N ASN A 418 9.39 10.14 -17.60
CA ASN A 418 10.27 9.16 -18.21
C ASN A 418 11.01 8.35 -17.14
N SER A 419 10.67 7.06 -17.02
CA SER A 419 11.28 6.09 -16.10
C SER A 419 12.69 5.63 -16.48
N LYS A 420 13.21 6.04 -17.65
CA LYS A 420 14.55 5.68 -18.14
C LYS A 420 15.49 6.89 -18.12
N PHE A 421 15.56 7.59 -16.98
CA PHE A 421 16.42 8.75 -16.84
C PHE A 421 17.89 8.36 -16.72
N LEU A 422 18.23 7.53 -15.73
CA LEU A 422 19.55 6.89 -15.62
C LEU A 422 19.55 5.50 -16.27
N SER A 423 20.75 4.97 -16.51
CA SER A 423 20.98 3.69 -17.20
C SER A 423 21.62 2.65 -16.26
N GLY A 424 21.64 1.38 -16.70
CA GLY A 424 22.26 0.29 -15.94
C GLY A 424 21.56 0.02 -14.60
N VAL A 425 22.35 -0.25 -13.57
CA VAL A 425 21.87 -0.65 -12.22
C VAL A 425 21.17 0.49 -11.44
N THR A 426 21.27 1.73 -11.92
CA THR A 426 20.65 2.91 -11.26
C THR A 426 19.34 3.33 -11.90
N LYS A 427 18.92 2.63 -12.98
CA LYS A 427 17.71 2.94 -13.73
C LYS A 427 16.46 2.94 -12.85
N THR A 428 16.31 1.93 -11.98
CA THR A 428 15.15 1.79 -11.09
C THR A 428 15.11 2.85 -9.98
N LYS A 429 16.27 3.47 -9.69
CA LYS A 429 16.48 4.51 -8.68
C LYS A 429 16.30 5.93 -9.20
N SER A 430 15.75 6.09 -10.40
CA SER A 430 15.62 7.41 -11.01
C SER A 430 14.48 7.52 -12.00
N PHE A 431 14.03 8.75 -12.24
CA PHE A 431 13.17 9.09 -13.36
C PHE A 431 13.34 10.58 -13.67
N SER A 432 12.73 11.04 -14.76
CA SER A 432 12.64 12.47 -15.07
C SER A 432 11.22 12.84 -15.44
N TYR A 433 10.88 14.12 -15.32
CA TYR A 433 9.61 14.67 -15.75
C TYR A 433 9.81 16.09 -16.27
N GLU A 434 8.83 16.63 -16.98
CA GLU A 434 8.85 18.02 -17.41
C GLU A 434 7.98 18.87 -16.49
N TYR A 435 8.50 20.02 -16.06
CA TYR A 435 7.77 20.90 -15.17
C TYR A 435 6.58 21.53 -15.91
N PRO A 436 5.33 21.45 -15.39
CA PRO A 436 4.11 21.78 -16.14
C PRO A 436 4.08 23.16 -16.80
N ASN A 437 4.74 24.16 -16.21
CA ASN A 437 4.69 25.55 -16.66
C ASN A 437 5.98 26.05 -17.34
N LEU A 438 7.10 25.34 -17.16
CA LEU A 438 8.43 25.84 -17.58
C LEU A 438 9.03 25.00 -18.71
N LYS A 439 8.47 23.81 -19.00
CA LYS A 439 9.05 22.80 -19.91
C LYS A 439 10.50 22.43 -19.59
N GLU A 440 10.97 22.76 -18.38
CA GLU A 440 12.26 22.34 -17.86
C GLU A 440 12.15 20.86 -17.45
N LYS A 441 13.12 20.06 -17.89
CA LYS A 441 13.23 18.65 -17.53
C LYS A 441 13.97 18.51 -16.21
N ILE A 442 13.26 17.92 -15.25
CA ILE A 442 13.76 17.68 -13.90
C ILE A 442 14.08 16.20 -13.77
N GLY A 443 15.34 15.90 -13.42
CA GLY A 443 15.75 14.57 -13.00
C GLY A 443 15.49 14.37 -11.51
N ILE A 444 14.88 13.24 -11.14
CA ILE A 444 14.76 12.77 -9.76
C ILE A 444 15.62 11.53 -9.59
N ILE A 445 16.38 11.51 -8.51
CA ILE A 445 17.14 10.35 -8.06
C ILE A 445 16.78 10.08 -6.61
N TRP A 446 16.42 8.85 -6.29
CA TRP A 446 16.11 8.43 -4.92
C TRP A 446 17.05 7.30 -4.50
N SER A 447 17.69 7.42 -3.34
CA SER A 447 18.30 6.25 -2.72
C SER A 447 18.49 6.39 -1.22
N ASN A 448 17.95 5.45 -0.46
CA ASN A 448 18.11 5.32 1.00
C ASN A 448 19.04 4.18 1.43
N ASN A 449 19.50 3.37 0.49
CA ASN A 449 20.49 2.31 0.69
C ASN A 449 21.83 2.85 1.29
N ARG A 450 22.40 2.18 2.30
CA ARG A 450 23.62 2.63 3.01
C ARG A 450 24.93 2.25 2.33
N ASN A 451 24.92 1.32 1.38
CA ASN A 451 26.10 0.85 0.67
C ASN A 451 26.83 1.98 -0.10
N GLY A 452 28.08 2.23 0.29
CA GLY A 452 28.92 3.28 -0.30
C GLY A 452 29.28 3.08 -1.78
N LYS A 453 29.39 1.82 -2.27
CA LYS A 453 29.66 1.52 -3.70
C LYS A 453 28.42 1.78 -4.54
N SER A 454 27.25 1.33 -4.09
CA SER A 454 25.96 1.61 -4.73
C SER A 454 25.72 3.11 -4.81
N PHE A 455 26.01 3.82 -3.72
CA PHE A 455 25.95 5.28 -3.67
C PHE A 455 26.96 5.95 -4.63
N TYR A 456 28.20 5.46 -4.71
CA TYR A 456 29.19 5.95 -5.67
C TYR A 456 28.71 5.82 -7.12
N THR A 457 28.25 4.63 -7.52
CA THR A 457 27.74 4.37 -8.88
C THR A 457 26.55 5.27 -9.21
N LEU A 458 25.69 5.56 -8.23
CA LEU A 458 24.59 6.51 -8.39
C LEU A 458 25.08 7.94 -8.62
N MET A 459 26.08 8.39 -7.87
CA MET A 459 26.67 9.72 -8.06
C MET A 459 27.41 9.84 -9.41
N GLU A 460 28.11 8.80 -9.87
CA GLU A 460 28.71 8.78 -11.22
C GLU A 460 27.66 8.89 -12.32
N ALA A 461 26.57 8.13 -12.22
CA ALA A 461 25.46 8.22 -13.17
C ALA A 461 24.80 9.61 -13.14
N SER A 462 24.71 10.23 -11.96
CA SER A 462 24.22 11.61 -11.78
C SER A 462 25.11 12.63 -12.49
N GLU A 463 26.42 12.53 -12.30
CA GLU A 463 27.39 13.41 -12.97
C GLU A 463 27.33 13.24 -14.49
N PHE A 464 27.22 12.00 -14.97
CA PHE A 464 27.04 11.72 -16.39
C PHE A 464 25.77 12.38 -16.94
N ALA A 465 24.64 12.25 -16.24
CA ALA A 465 23.38 12.86 -16.67
C ALA A 465 23.47 14.38 -16.76
N ILE A 466 24.14 15.03 -15.80
CA ILE A 466 24.40 16.47 -15.81
C ILE A 466 25.29 16.87 -16.99
N ARG A 467 26.43 16.19 -17.19
CA ARG A 467 27.39 16.50 -18.27
C ARG A 467 26.78 16.36 -19.66
N ASN A 468 25.86 15.43 -19.84
CA ASN A 468 25.18 15.18 -21.11
C ASN A 468 23.87 15.98 -21.25
N ASN A 469 23.59 16.94 -20.37
CA ASN A 469 22.38 17.76 -20.39
C ASN A 469 21.08 16.94 -20.45
N LEU A 470 21.03 15.81 -19.74
CA LEU A 470 19.83 14.97 -19.72
C LEU A 470 18.68 15.59 -18.91
N CYS A 471 18.98 16.62 -18.11
CA CYS A 471 18.05 17.43 -17.33
C CYS A 471 18.65 18.82 -17.05
N GLU A 472 17.82 19.85 -16.93
CA GLU A 472 18.23 21.21 -16.52
C GLU A 472 18.39 21.30 -15.00
N LYS A 473 17.62 20.50 -14.25
CA LYS A 473 17.68 20.41 -12.79
C LYS A 473 17.76 18.95 -12.34
N LEU A 474 18.55 18.70 -11.31
CA LEU A 474 18.68 17.37 -10.70
C LEU A 474 18.34 17.44 -9.23
N ILE A 475 17.42 16.59 -8.79
CA ILE A 475 17.00 16.51 -7.40
C ILE A 475 17.36 15.13 -6.87
N PHE A 476 18.15 15.13 -5.81
CA PHE A 476 18.53 13.95 -5.08
C PHE A 476 17.70 13.86 -3.80
N ILE A 477 17.07 12.71 -3.56
CA ILE A 477 16.24 12.45 -2.39
C ILE A 477 16.86 11.30 -1.60
N ARG A 478 17.27 11.57 -0.36
CA ARG A 478 17.94 10.59 0.51
C ARG A 478 17.89 11.00 1.98
N SER A 479 17.56 10.07 2.87
CA SER A 479 17.67 10.27 4.32
C SER A 479 18.90 9.63 4.93
N ALA A 480 19.40 8.53 4.33
CA ALA A 480 20.61 7.86 4.79
C ALA A 480 21.85 8.75 4.68
N GLY A 481 22.88 8.47 5.50
CA GLY A 481 24.15 9.20 5.45
C GLY A 481 24.77 9.18 4.06
N VAL A 482 25.51 10.23 3.69
CA VAL A 482 26.23 10.35 2.40
C VAL A 482 27.63 9.72 2.45
N GLY A 483 27.85 8.79 3.39
CA GLY A 483 29.14 8.16 3.64
C GLY A 483 30.13 9.02 4.42
N THR A 484 31.36 8.52 4.54
CA THR A 484 32.46 9.13 5.29
C THR A 484 33.26 10.14 4.44
N LYS A 485 33.77 11.18 5.10
CA LYS A 485 34.65 12.19 4.48
C LYS A 485 35.89 11.53 3.87
N GLY A 486 36.23 11.90 2.65
CA GLY A 486 37.42 11.40 1.92
C GLY A 486 37.16 10.17 1.05
N THR A 487 35.91 9.68 0.95
CA THR A 487 35.54 8.67 -0.05
C THR A 487 35.19 9.32 -1.38
N GLN A 488 35.43 8.62 -2.49
CA GLN A 488 35.11 9.12 -3.84
C GLN A 488 33.62 9.47 -3.98
N ALA A 489 32.73 8.71 -3.35
CA ALA A 489 31.29 8.97 -3.33
C ALA A 489 30.95 10.28 -2.62
N PHE A 490 31.55 10.50 -1.44
CA PHE A 490 31.36 11.72 -0.66
C PHE A 490 31.89 12.95 -1.39
N ASP A 491 33.05 12.82 -2.05
CA ASP A 491 33.67 13.92 -2.81
C ASP A 491 32.83 14.28 -4.04
N LEU A 492 32.33 13.27 -4.76
CA LEU A 492 31.45 13.47 -5.92
C LEU A 492 30.11 14.08 -5.50
N TYR A 493 29.51 13.59 -4.41
CA TYR A 493 28.32 14.19 -3.83
C TYR A 493 28.53 15.67 -3.47
N ASN A 494 29.64 16.00 -2.79
CA ASN A 494 29.95 17.40 -2.46
C ASN A 494 30.17 18.25 -3.70
N LYS A 495 30.80 17.70 -4.74
CA LYS A 495 30.98 18.42 -6.01
C LYS A 495 29.66 18.76 -6.67
N LEU A 496 28.70 17.84 -6.65
CA LEU A 496 27.42 17.98 -7.34
C LEU A 496 26.37 18.79 -6.55
N PHE A 497 26.22 18.51 -5.25
CA PHE A 497 25.06 18.94 -4.46
C PHE A 497 25.36 19.90 -3.31
N LYS A 498 26.63 20.13 -2.94
CA LYS A 498 26.99 21.19 -1.98
C LYS A 498 27.12 22.61 -2.55
N PRO A 499 27.45 22.85 -3.84
CA PRO A 499 27.45 24.22 -4.34
C PRO A 499 26.08 24.84 -4.12
N LEU A 500 26.03 26.11 -3.69
CA LEU A 500 24.79 26.89 -3.58
C LEU A 500 24.26 27.16 -5.00
N SER A 501 23.64 26.14 -5.60
CA SER A 501 23.05 26.17 -6.93
C SER A 501 21.59 25.76 -6.81
N ASP A 502 20.71 26.55 -7.41
CA ASP A 502 19.30 26.16 -7.54
C ASP A 502 19.07 25.01 -8.53
N LYS A 503 20.10 24.61 -9.30
CA LYS A 503 20.00 23.55 -10.30
C LYS A 503 20.07 22.14 -9.70
N TYR A 504 20.88 21.93 -8.67
CA TYR A 504 21.15 20.60 -8.12
C TYR A 504 20.89 20.61 -6.61
N LYS A 505 19.86 19.91 -6.16
CA LYS A 505 19.39 19.96 -4.76
C LYS A 505 19.34 18.58 -4.14
N HIS A 506 19.66 18.51 -2.85
CA HIS A 506 19.44 17.33 -2.03
C HIS A 506 18.32 17.60 -1.02
N TYR A 507 17.30 16.75 -1.01
CA TYR A 507 16.22 16.75 -0.03
C TYR A 507 16.26 15.49 0.83
N LYS A 508 16.03 15.66 2.13
CA LYS A 508 15.86 14.57 3.07
C LYS A 508 14.38 14.37 3.34
N PRO A 509 13.76 13.26 2.89
CA PRO A 509 12.35 13.00 3.17
C PRO A 509 12.16 12.70 4.66
N THR A 510 11.05 13.20 5.20
CA THR A 510 10.59 12.87 6.55
C THR A 510 9.72 11.61 6.54
N ILE A 511 9.48 11.02 7.71
CA ILE A 511 8.52 9.90 7.84
C ILE A 511 7.12 10.36 7.40
N GLU A 512 6.74 11.60 7.73
CA GLU A 512 5.45 12.18 7.33
C GLU A 512 5.31 12.31 5.81
N ASP A 513 6.37 12.71 5.10
CA ASP A 513 6.36 12.71 3.63
C ASP A 513 6.00 11.33 3.08
N LEU A 514 6.57 10.27 3.65
CA LEU A 514 6.25 8.91 3.25
C LEU A 514 4.81 8.53 3.57
N GLN A 515 4.29 8.96 4.72
CA GLN A 515 2.90 8.69 5.11
C GLN A 515 1.94 9.30 4.08
N TYR A 516 2.20 10.51 3.59
CA TYR A 516 1.41 11.11 2.50
C TYR A 516 1.51 10.31 1.20
N LEU A 517 2.73 10.02 0.74
CA LEU A 517 2.97 9.29 -0.50
C LEU A 517 2.32 7.90 -0.46
N LYS A 518 2.48 7.16 0.64
CA LYS A 518 1.93 5.81 0.82
C LYS A 518 0.40 5.83 0.95
N THR A 519 -0.17 6.83 1.62
CA THR A 519 -1.63 6.97 1.74
C THR A 519 -2.29 7.13 0.39
N TYR A 520 -1.81 8.09 -0.41
CA TYR A 520 -2.36 8.26 -1.75
C TYR A 520 -2.08 7.04 -2.65
N HIS A 521 -0.87 6.47 -2.58
CA HIS A 521 -0.55 5.27 -3.34
C HIS A 521 -1.46 4.08 -3.03
N LYS A 522 -1.77 3.85 -1.75
CA LYS A 522 -2.75 2.83 -1.32
C LYS A 522 -4.11 3.10 -1.94
N LEU A 523 -4.67 4.30 -1.75
CA LEU A 523 -5.98 4.65 -2.30
C LEU A 523 -6.02 4.54 -3.83
N ALA A 524 -4.94 4.90 -4.51
CA ALA A 524 -4.82 4.77 -5.96
C ALA A 524 -4.80 3.31 -6.42
N LYS A 525 -4.12 2.41 -5.69
CA LYS A 525 -4.14 0.96 -5.94
C LYS A 525 -5.52 0.37 -5.67
N ASP A 526 -6.16 0.75 -4.57
CA ASP A 526 -7.52 0.34 -4.25
C ASP A 526 -8.52 0.79 -5.34
N ALA A 527 -8.39 2.02 -5.85
CA ALA A 527 -9.20 2.54 -6.94
C ALA A 527 -8.98 1.79 -8.26
N LEU A 528 -7.73 1.43 -8.58
CA LEU A 528 -7.39 0.64 -9.76
C LEU A 528 -7.91 -0.80 -9.68
N ALA A 529 -7.94 -1.36 -8.48
CA ALA A 529 -8.48 -2.70 -8.22
C ALA A 529 -10.02 -2.71 -8.08
N GLY A 530 -10.68 -1.54 -8.17
CA GLY A 530 -12.13 -1.42 -8.00
C GLY A 530 -12.60 -1.66 -6.56
N GLU A 531 -11.72 -1.40 -5.59
CA GLU A 531 -11.94 -1.64 -4.16
C GLU A 531 -12.11 -0.36 -3.35
N LEU A 532 -11.67 0.79 -3.87
CA LEU A 532 -11.88 2.07 -3.21
C LEU A 532 -13.37 2.44 -3.25
N ILE A 533 -13.97 2.59 -2.08
CA ILE A 533 -15.37 2.97 -1.92
C ILE A 533 -15.43 4.32 -1.24
N ILE A 534 -16.16 5.28 -1.83
CA ILE A 534 -16.50 6.56 -1.23
C ILE A 534 -18.01 6.74 -1.41
N GLU A 535 -18.74 7.09 -0.35
CA GLU A 535 -20.21 7.19 -0.39
C GLU A 535 -20.87 5.91 -0.93
N PHE A 536 -20.35 4.74 -0.52
CA PHE A 536 -20.86 3.43 -0.92
C PHE A 536 -20.83 3.15 -2.43
N LYS A 537 -20.05 3.95 -3.17
CA LYS A 537 -19.80 3.76 -4.60
C LYS A 537 -18.33 3.49 -4.83
N THR A 538 -18.06 2.55 -5.72
CA THR A 538 -16.70 2.30 -6.20
C THR A 538 -16.18 3.53 -6.93
N VAL A 539 -15.03 4.03 -6.52
CA VAL A 539 -14.37 5.21 -7.10
C VAL A 539 -13.23 4.79 -8.00
N THR A 540 -13.25 5.28 -9.22
CA THR A 540 -12.18 5.04 -10.20
C THR A 540 -10.96 5.92 -9.93
N LEU A 541 -9.79 5.52 -10.43
CA LEU A 541 -8.57 6.33 -10.27
C LEU A 541 -8.71 7.78 -10.79
N PRO A 542 -9.33 8.06 -11.96
CA PRO A 542 -9.56 9.43 -12.40
C PRO A 542 -10.40 10.27 -11.43
N GLU A 543 -11.43 9.69 -10.84
CA GLU A 543 -12.30 10.34 -9.85
C GLU A 543 -11.55 10.60 -8.54
N LEU A 544 -10.79 9.62 -8.04
CA LEU A 544 -9.90 9.82 -6.89
C LEU A 544 -8.90 10.95 -7.13
N ASN A 545 -8.25 10.97 -8.30
CA ASN A 545 -7.28 12.02 -8.63
C ASN A 545 -7.94 13.40 -8.64
N GLN A 546 -9.20 13.47 -9.08
CA GLN A 546 -9.97 14.71 -9.05
C GLN A 546 -10.24 15.13 -7.61
N LEU A 547 -10.71 14.23 -6.74
CA LEU A 547 -10.93 14.51 -5.31
C LEU A 547 -9.65 14.99 -4.61
N MET A 548 -8.53 14.27 -4.80
CA MET A 548 -7.22 14.63 -4.25
C MET A 548 -6.80 16.05 -4.63
N ARG A 549 -7.03 16.43 -5.90
CA ARG A 549 -6.78 17.80 -6.38
C ARG A 549 -7.75 18.79 -5.78
N ASP A 550 -9.06 18.49 -5.80
CA ASP A 550 -10.15 19.35 -5.31
C ASP A 550 -9.95 19.76 -3.84
N TYR A 551 -9.49 18.82 -3.02
CA TYR A 551 -9.22 19.03 -1.60
C TYR A 551 -7.79 19.43 -1.26
N GLN A 552 -6.90 19.54 -2.27
CA GLN A 552 -5.50 19.95 -2.11
C GLN A 552 -4.73 19.11 -1.08
N ILE A 553 -5.09 17.84 -0.96
CA ILE A 553 -4.56 16.96 0.10
C ILE A 553 -3.03 16.92 0.09
N LEU A 554 -2.43 16.84 -1.10
CA LEU A 554 -0.98 16.74 -1.28
C LEU A 554 -0.23 18.05 -0.96
N ASN A 555 -0.91 19.19 -0.76
CA ASN A 555 -0.27 20.44 -0.36
C ASN A 555 0.38 20.34 1.03
N ASN A 556 -0.06 19.39 1.85
CA ASN A 556 0.48 19.15 3.18
C ASN A 556 1.74 18.26 3.17
N CYS A 557 2.17 17.74 2.01
CA CYS A 557 3.39 16.96 1.89
C CYS A 557 4.60 17.87 1.66
N ASN A 558 5.48 17.97 2.66
CA ASN A 558 6.66 18.84 2.63
C ASN A 558 7.61 18.53 1.46
N LEU A 559 7.78 17.26 1.12
CA LEU A 559 8.57 16.85 -0.04
C LEU A 559 8.00 17.46 -1.32
N LEU A 560 6.70 17.31 -1.59
CA LEU A 560 6.07 17.85 -2.80
C LEU A 560 6.12 19.39 -2.83
N VAL A 561 5.98 20.04 -1.67
CA VAL A 561 6.14 21.50 -1.52
C VAL A 561 7.58 21.92 -1.88
N ASN A 562 8.58 21.22 -1.37
CA ASN A 562 10.00 21.51 -1.62
C ASN A 562 10.42 21.23 -3.07
N LEU A 563 9.78 20.24 -3.70
CA LEU A 563 9.88 19.99 -5.15
C LEU A 563 9.16 21.06 -5.98
N LYS A 564 8.44 21.99 -5.34
CA LYS A 564 7.62 23.03 -5.98
C LYS A 564 6.54 22.45 -6.89
N LEU A 565 6.12 21.21 -6.65
CA LEU A 565 5.08 20.51 -7.41
C LEU A 565 3.69 20.87 -6.92
N VAL A 566 3.60 21.13 -5.62
CA VAL A 566 2.45 21.74 -4.97
C VAL A 566 2.92 23.08 -4.40
N LYS A 567 2.07 24.10 -4.47
CA LYS A 567 2.36 25.44 -3.96
C LYS A 567 1.09 25.98 -3.29
N PHE A 568 1.29 26.96 -2.40
CA PHE A 568 0.20 27.74 -1.82
C PHE A 568 -0.81 28.12 -2.90
N THR A 569 -2.08 27.92 -2.63
CA THR A 569 -3.11 28.62 -3.37
C THR A 569 -3.02 30.10 -3.04
N PRO A 570 -3.27 31.01 -4.01
CA PRO A 570 -3.40 32.42 -3.67
C PRO A 570 -4.56 32.55 -2.68
N ASP A 571 -4.43 33.47 -1.73
CA ASP A 571 -5.53 33.85 -0.87
C ASP A 571 -6.79 34.06 -1.73
N LEU A 572 -7.92 33.51 -1.28
CA LEU A 572 -9.15 33.52 -2.07
C LEU A 572 -9.58 34.95 -2.42
N GLY A 573 -9.27 35.93 -1.56
CA GLY A 573 -9.48 37.35 -1.82
C GLY A 573 -8.63 37.86 -2.98
N ILE A 574 -7.34 37.52 -3.02
CA ILE A 574 -6.43 37.88 -4.12
C ILE A 574 -6.92 37.28 -5.43
N LEU A 575 -7.25 35.98 -5.45
CA LEU A 575 -7.76 35.31 -6.64
C LEU A 575 -9.06 35.94 -7.15
N LYS A 576 -10.00 36.22 -6.25
CA LYS A 576 -11.27 36.88 -6.59
C LYS A 576 -11.05 38.28 -7.17
N GLN A 577 -10.15 39.07 -6.58
CA GLN A 577 -9.81 40.40 -7.10
C GLN A 577 -9.21 40.33 -8.51
N THR A 578 -8.30 39.38 -8.74
CA THR A 578 -7.71 39.15 -10.07
C THR A 578 -8.78 38.77 -11.09
N ILE A 579 -9.67 37.82 -10.76
CA ILE A 579 -10.77 37.39 -11.64
C ILE A 579 -11.70 38.56 -11.97
N VAL A 580 -12.11 39.36 -10.97
CA VAL A 580 -12.96 40.53 -11.18
C VAL A 580 -12.27 41.54 -12.09
N SER A 581 -10.98 41.79 -11.90
CA SER A 581 -10.21 42.72 -12.72
C SER A 581 -10.17 42.29 -14.19
N ILE A 582 -9.92 41.01 -14.47
CA ILE A 582 -9.86 40.46 -15.83
C ILE A 582 -11.24 40.55 -16.50
N ILE A 583 -12.29 40.10 -15.81
CA ILE A 583 -13.66 40.08 -16.36
C ILE A 583 -14.17 41.51 -16.59
N LYS A 584 -13.83 42.47 -15.71
CA LYS A 584 -14.18 43.89 -15.87
C LYS A 584 -13.52 44.52 -17.10
N ASP A 585 -12.27 44.18 -17.38
CA ASP A 585 -11.55 44.68 -18.57
C ASP A 585 -12.13 44.09 -19.86
N LYS A 586 -12.42 42.79 -19.87
CA LYS A 586 -12.82 42.06 -21.08
C LYS A 586 -14.33 42.06 -21.35
N SER A 587 -15.15 42.43 -20.37
CA SER A 587 -16.62 42.46 -20.36
C SER A 587 -17.31 41.10 -20.56
N ILE A 588 -16.84 40.23 -21.47
CA ILE A 588 -17.35 38.88 -21.72
C ILE A 588 -16.17 37.94 -21.99
N MET A 589 -16.12 36.78 -21.32
CA MET A 589 -15.01 35.83 -21.47
C MET A 589 -15.44 34.39 -21.16
N LYS A 590 -14.87 33.39 -21.85
CA LYS A 590 -15.05 31.97 -21.49
C LYS A 590 -14.21 31.61 -20.28
N ILE A 591 -14.70 30.72 -19.42
CA ILE A 591 -13.97 30.25 -18.23
C ILE A 591 -12.60 29.66 -18.60
N GLN A 592 -12.50 28.94 -19.72
CA GLN A 592 -11.22 28.35 -20.16
C GLN A 592 -10.17 29.43 -20.51
N ASP A 593 -10.57 30.52 -21.16
CA ASP A 593 -9.67 31.63 -21.51
C ASP A 593 -9.29 32.43 -20.27
N LEU A 594 -10.25 32.64 -19.36
CA LEU A 594 -10.01 33.27 -18.05
C LEU A 594 -8.99 32.48 -17.23
N TYR A 595 -9.08 31.16 -17.24
CA TYR A 595 -8.14 30.30 -16.53
C TYR A 595 -6.70 30.46 -17.04
N LEU A 596 -6.51 30.62 -18.35
CA LEU A 596 -5.21 30.89 -18.94
C LEU A 596 -4.67 32.27 -18.52
N GLU A 597 -5.50 33.31 -18.57
CA GLU A 597 -5.08 34.66 -18.15
C GLU A 597 -4.76 34.73 -16.64
N VAL A 598 -5.57 34.09 -15.79
CA VAL A 598 -5.31 34.01 -14.35
C VAL A 598 -3.97 33.33 -14.07
N ASN A 599 -3.66 32.22 -14.75
CA ASN A 599 -2.37 31.54 -14.59
C ASN A 599 -1.19 32.36 -15.13
N ASN A 600 -1.42 33.17 -16.16
CA ASN A 600 -0.39 34.09 -16.69
C ASN A 600 -0.11 35.29 -15.78
N ILE A 601 -1.09 35.71 -14.97
CA ILE A 601 -0.92 36.82 -14.02
C ILE A 601 -0.36 36.31 -12.67
N LEU A 602 -0.87 35.17 -12.20
CA LEU A 602 -0.50 34.58 -10.90
C LEU A 602 0.53 33.45 -11.07
N THR A 603 1.59 33.72 -11.83
CA THR A 603 2.63 32.74 -12.24
C THR A 603 3.37 32.06 -11.07
N ASN A 604 3.37 32.69 -9.89
CA ASN A 604 3.99 32.14 -8.69
C ASN A 604 3.11 31.09 -7.99
N TYR A 605 1.83 31.02 -8.34
CA TYR A 605 0.85 30.14 -7.71
C TYR A 605 0.49 28.97 -8.64
N PHE A 606 0.12 27.84 -8.05
CA PHE A 606 -0.59 26.79 -8.77
C PHE A 606 -2.08 27.01 -8.54
N ILE A 607 -2.83 27.28 -9.62
CA ILE A 607 -4.26 27.56 -9.55
C ILE A 607 -4.98 26.45 -10.29
N PRO A 608 -5.46 25.41 -9.59
CA PRO A 608 -6.27 24.36 -10.21
C PRO A 608 -7.55 24.92 -10.84
N LYS A 609 -8.01 24.30 -11.92
CA LYS A 609 -9.24 24.71 -12.63
C LYS A 609 -10.46 24.77 -11.71
N TYR A 610 -10.62 23.79 -10.81
CA TYR A 610 -11.73 23.78 -9.86
C TYR A 610 -11.65 24.92 -8.82
N TYR A 611 -10.44 25.32 -8.37
CA TYR A 611 -10.25 26.39 -7.38
C TYR A 611 -10.61 27.75 -7.99
N CYS A 612 -10.21 27.96 -9.24
CA CYS A 612 -10.65 29.09 -10.06
C CYS A 612 -12.18 29.07 -10.26
N ASN A 613 -12.74 27.91 -10.62
CA ASN A 613 -14.18 27.74 -10.79
C ASN A 613 -14.96 28.02 -9.50
N SER A 614 -14.49 27.56 -8.34
CA SER A 614 -15.10 27.84 -7.04
C SER A 614 -15.08 29.33 -6.70
N ALA A 615 -13.96 30.01 -6.97
CA ALA A 615 -13.87 31.47 -6.83
C ALA A 615 -14.85 32.19 -7.76
N ILE A 616 -14.98 31.75 -9.03
CA ILE A 616 -15.94 32.26 -10.01
C ILE A 616 -17.38 32.04 -9.55
N TYR A 617 -17.74 30.83 -9.11
CA TYR A 617 -19.09 30.53 -8.64
C TYR A 617 -19.43 31.31 -7.37
N SER A 618 -18.47 31.46 -6.45
CA SER A 618 -18.64 32.30 -5.28
C SER A 618 -18.86 33.76 -5.69
N LEU A 619 -18.08 34.30 -6.64
CA LEU A 619 -18.30 35.64 -7.18
C LEU A 619 -19.69 35.77 -7.80
N CYS A 620 -20.09 34.87 -8.70
CA CYS A 620 -21.42 34.89 -9.31
C CYS A 620 -22.59 34.79 -8.30
N LYS A 621 -22.38 34.17 -7.14
CA LYS A 621 -23.37 34.11 -6.05
C LYS A 621 -23.38 35.37 -5.18
N THR A 622 -22.22 35.96 -4.95
CA THR A 622 -22.03 37.05 -3.97
C THR A 622 -21.99 38.45 -4.58
N THR A 623 -21.76 38.58 -5.90
CA THR A 623 -21.66 39.86 -6.58
C THR A 623 -22.74 40.00 -7.65
N SER A 624 -23.35 41.18 -7.74
CA SER A 624 -24.42 41.47 -8.72
C SER A 624 -23.92 41.69 -10.15
N PHE A 625 -22.61 41.83 -10.32
CA PHE A 625 -21.96 42.29 -11.55
C PHE A 625 -21.24 41.19 -12.35
N ILE A 626 -21.22 39.92 -11.93
CA ILE A 626 -20.68 38.82 -12.74
C ILE A 626 -21.73 37.72 -12.89
N LYS A 627 -22.08 37.33 -14.13
CA LYS A 627 -23.08 36.27 -14.39
C LYS A 627 -22.61 35.27 -15.45
N ILE A 628 -23.02 34.01 -15.29
CA ILE A 628 -22.90 32.97 -16.32
C ILE A 628 -24.05 33.12 -17.32
N LYS A 629 -23.73 33.30 -18.59
CA LYS A 629 -24.70 33.57 -19.67
C LYS A 629 -25.33 32.31 -20.26
N ASN A 630 -24.60 31.20 -20.27
CA ASN A 630 -24.96 29.90 -20.87
C ASN A 630 -24.88 28.75 -19.84
N PRO A 631 -25.71 28.74 -18.79
CA PRO A 631 -25.62 27.75 -17.71
C PRO A 631 -25.97 26.31 -18.13
N LYS A 632 -26.50 26.10 -19.35
CA LYS A 632 -26.90 24.79 -19.87
C LYS A 632 -25.74 24.01 -20.53
N ASP A 633 -24.60 24.64 -20.77
CA ASP A 633 -23.44 23.99 -21.38
C ASP A 633 -22.60 23.23 -20.33
N ALA A 634 -21.58 22.48 -20.76
CA ALA A 634 -20.60 21.93 -19.84
C ALA A 634 -19.84 23.08 -19.12
N PRO A 635 -19.49 22.95 -17.82
CA PRO A 635 -18.88 24.03 -17.03
C PRO A 635 -17.65 24.70 -17.66
N ASP A 636 -16.88 23.93 -18.42
CA ASP A 636 -15.69 24.42 -19.11
C ASP A 636 -15.99 25.39 -20.27
N ASN A 637 -17.23 25.36 -20.78
CA ASN A 637 -17.71 26.20 -21.88
C ASN A 637 -18.52 27.42 -21.40
N TYR A 638 -18.63 27.63 -20.09
CA TYR A 638 -19.35 28.79 -19.55
C TYR A 638 -18.71 30.11 -19.98
N ILE A 639 -19.59 31.05 -20.30
CA ILE A 639 -19.30 32.43 -20.66
C ILE A 639 -19.70 33.31 -19.48
N LEU A 640 -18.71 34.00 -18.92
CA LEU A 640 -18.87 34.99 -17.87
C LEU A 640 -19.06 36.36 -18.50
N GLU A 641 -20.01 37.13 -17.97
CA GLU A 641 -20.33 38.49 -18.40
C GLU A 641 -20.27 39.44 -17.20
N TYR A 642 -19.55 40.55 -17.36
CA TYR A 642 -19.56 41.67 -16.42
C TYR A 642 -20.77 42.56 -16.70
N LYS A 643 -21.62 42.78 -15.69
CA LYS A 643 -22.73 43.73 -15.76
C LYS A 643 -22.31 45.06 -15.13
N ILE A 644 -22.46 46.14 -15.90
CA ILE A 644 -22.25 47.52 -15.44
C ILE A 644 -23.32 47.92 -14.44
#